data_AF-R9KZ50-F1
#
_entry.id   AF-R9KZ50-F1
#
_cell.length_a   1.000
_cell.length_b   1.000
_cell.length_c   1.000
_cell.angle_alpha   90.00
_cell.angle_beta   90.00
_cell.angle_gamma   90.00
#
_symmetry.space_group_name_H-M   'P 1'
#
loop_
_entity.id
_entity.type
_entity.pdbx_description
1 polymer ?
#
loop_
_entity_poly.entity_id
_entity_poly.type
_entity_poly.pdbx_seq_one_letter_code
_entity_poly.pdbx_strand_id
1 'polypeptide(L)'
;MILLKANSELKNIFSRMLKTMDANVVWTGNFVVLNNFLILSGNVRSMIFNFDKGKVLTNVIELPNKEEDMEPVEGNQVLANVLNMTVYAFGKWGAIQGLKVDKDFSELNTLFYAILKDMKIIPGFRDDNFRFYRDNVQITYEEVIQAAMEEGKRKPQEIKEEKKETAAEEKGLGLWHNVRWSMEKASFKRGEVSPHEQKASRAGNNFYINSYQCPSCARKLFMAVYPQGQEFPIETEEGRVYLARSYTCENCNLFYTPRPGKLLREGDSYAMKFGGDRDAYEDYRELLGSKAERTSNCKFNEFASERGKTPSPSIEEAGANLEQMGDEELHHLEEKIEDGFFPILKAEPYLEKIKDLLKKRAEEKEAKKKKKKDEAAGSQKPEPDAEAGKGKDTAQKPKAGAAGIPKTEPVSGTAGSQKPGAAKGAGVKAAGDSAPAGLAEKKTPVPAHSASGTAGAAPAGEGAPGTDGKPGSGAGGASALGQGNPPASGAGMFGDKKKGLFGKKQADTKKPQAAAPEKDLEDDIPGISSTSMSIKEKYDARMRMLDQMSLWQIRRLREQIQSDERLDWVDKEKYEQLTKQAAYKKGEEEAREKAEYCMNRPYGVVKRAMEEISQMECPKLVKEELLKTLGEVKKRRGQEEAAALIAKVPENMTRSQYHTFREKLNQYDGEDISVYNEVLEGSRRLSEKREIASMLKRAVRSDRNGLMRMLTQLKEDGFLPEQAEPAIRELEGRVRAIDEKVIDKICPNIMGMTFNQAAEAYEKIEGGVFLPALKTDTLEMIDKRLTKLKMDECGLLVEKLKDSLEGKISDTERIHFYEVRKIMRGDWSPREAELVARALNTYATERDRYEFPIFVCDSSSRKNGAEGFILTPDHIFYNTLFSSEAIPIRSITGMEGNTGLLNKGIYVKRGNGKKTKVPGGLPAKELKAFAEVLEGFVSYLQEKPESRSIAYLSKENHEVKCCYRCGFTYRGGNVCPKCGNQANH
;
A
#
# COMPACT_ATOMS: atom_id res chain seq x y z
N MET A 1 -19.90 -1.79 10.44
CA MET A 1 -21.14 -2.57 10.18
C MET A 1 -21.47 -2.48 8.70
N ILE A 2 -21.86 -3.58 8.06
CA ILE A 2 -22.22 -3.64 6.63
C ILE A 2 -23.70 -4.04 6.49
N LEU A 3 -24.44 -3.37 5.62
CA LEU A 3 -25.85 -3.66 5.30
C LEU A 3 -25.96 -4.22 3.88
N LEU A 4 -26.55 -5.41 3.72
CA LEU A 4 -26.61 -6.12 2.44
C LEU A 4 -28.03 -6.57 2.06
N LYS A 5 -28.40 -6.42 0.79
CA LYS A 5 -29.71 -6.85 0.25
C LYS A 5 -29.56 -8.17 -0.51
N ALA A 6 -30.21 -9.23 -0.05
CA ALA A 6 -30.02 -10.58 -0.59
C ALA A 6 -30.60 -10.75 -2.01
N ASN A 7 -29.82 -11.42 -2.87
CA ASN A 7 -30.24 -11.83 -4.20
C ASN A 7 -31.27 -12.99 -4.14
N SER A 8 -31.80 -13.42 -5.29
CA SER A 8 -32.81 -14.48 -5.39
C SER A 8 -32.31 -15.86 -4.94
N GLU A 9 -31.02 -16.18 -5.13
CA GLU A 9 -30.39 -17.43 -4.70
C GLU A 9 -30.34 -17.52 -3.16
N LEU A 10 -29.74 -16.52 -2.51
CA LEU A 10 -29.62 -16.39 -1.07
C LEU A 10 -31.00 -16.32 -0.41
N LYS A 11 -31.96 -15.60 -1.00
CA LYS A 11 -33.36 -15.61 -0.56
C LYS A 11 -33.95 -17.01 -0.54
N ASN A 12 -33.72 -17.82 -1.57
CA ASN A 12 -34.18 -19.21 -1.59
C ASN A 12 -33.44 -20.11 -0.58
N ILE A 13 -32.11 -20.03 -0.50
CA ILE A 13 -31.28 -20.86 0.39
C ILE A 13 -31.63 -20.59 1.86
N PHE A 14 -31.54 -19.33 2.30
CA PHE A 14 -31.79 -18.98 3.70
C PHE A 14 -33.28 -19.07 4.06
N SER A 15 -34.22 -18.83 3.14
CA SER A 15 -35.65 -19.11 3.43
C SER A 15 -35.98 -20.60 3.52
N ARG A 16 -35.27 -21.48 2.80
CA ARG A 16 -35.36 -22.94 3.00
C ARG A 16 -34.79 -23.31 4.36
N MET A 17 -33.59 -22.84 4.69
CA MET A 17 -32.96 -23.05 6.00
C MET A 17 -33.88 -22.63 7.16
N LEU A 18 -34.46 -21.43 7.12
CA LEU A 18 -35.40 -20.95 8.14
C LEU A 18 -36.64 -21.85 8.27
N LYS A 19 -37.20 -22.34 7.16
CA LYS A 19 -38.31 -23.31 7.17
C LYS A 19 -37.90 -24.69 7.70
N THR A 20 -36.71 -25.16 7.37
CA THR A 20 -36.17 -26.46 7.83
C THR A 20 -35.86 -26.45 9.33
N MET A 21 -35.50 -25.28 9.89
CA MET A 21 -35.33 -25.05 11.33
C MET A 21 -36.63 -24.76 12.10
N ASP A 22 -37.78 -24.67 11.43
CA ASP A 22 -39.04 -24.09 11.95
C ASP A 22 -38.83 -22.75 12.69
N ALA A 23 -37.94 -21.91 12.15
CA ALA A 23 -37.49 -20.70 12.80
C ALA A 23 -38.56 -19.59 12.71
N ASN A 24 -39.05 -19.13 13.87
CA ASN A 24 -39.98 -18.01 14.00
C ASN A 24 -39.31 -16.65 13.70
N VAL A 25 -38.92 -16.46 12.44
CA VAL A 25 -38.20 -15.32 11.87
C VAL A 25 -38.77 -15.04 10.48
N VAL A 26 -39.60 -14.01 10.37
CA VAL A 26 -40.08 -13.49 9.07
C VAL A 26 -38.97 -12.60 8.50
N TRP A 27 -38.02 -13.21 7.80
CA TRP A 27 -36.85 -12.53 7.25
C TRP A 27 -37.22 -11.56 6.12
N THR A 28 -36.70 -10.34 6.18
CA THR A 28 -36.89 -9.28 5.16
C THR A 28 -36.21 -9.59 3.83
N GLY A 29 -35.23 -10.50 3.82
CA GLY A 29 -34.26 -10.64 2.73
C GLY A 29 -33.05 -9.71 2.85
N ASN A 30 -32.85 -9.04 3.99
CA ASN A 30 -31.69 -8.20 4.25
C ASN A 30 -30.75 -8.87 5.27
N PHE A 31 -29.45 -8.77 5.06
CA PHE A 31 -28.41 -9.16 6.01
C PHE A 31 -27.75 -7.92 6.62
N VAL A 32 -27.33 -8.04 7.88
CA VAL A 32 -26.46 -7.08 8.56
C VAL A 32 -25.24 -7.84 9.06
N VAL A 33 -24.04 -7.31 8.80
CA VAL A 33 -22.77 -7.89 9.25
C VAL A 33 -22.13 -6.92 10.25
N LEU A 34 -21.73 -7.47 11.40
CA LEU A 34 -21.08 -6.72 12.47
C LEU A 34 -20.01 -7.60 13.13
N ASN A 35 -18.74 -7.22 13.04
CA ASN A 35 -17.60 -8.01 13.55
C ASN A 35 -17.68 -9.50 13.11
N ASN A 36 -17.91 -10.44 14.04
CA ASN A 36 -18.03 -11.88 13.79
C ASN A 36 -19.49 -12.40 13.83
N PHE A 37 -20.44 -11.51 13.53
CA PHE A 37 -21.87 -11.81 13.48
C PHE A 37 -22.44 -11.57 12.08
N LEU A 38 -23.19 -12.55 11.57
CA LEU A 38 -24.12 -12.38 10.45
C LEU A 38 -25.56 -12.38 11.00
N ILE A 39 -26.32 -11.33 10.70
CA ILE A 39 -27.68 -11.11 11.19
C ILE A 39 -28.65 -11.08 10.01
N LEU A 40 -29.61 -12.00 9.99
CA LEU A 40 -30.74 -11.98 9.07
C LEU A 40 -31.82 -11.07 9.66
N SER A 41 -31.98 -9.87 9.11
CA SER A 41 -32.92 -8.87 9.60
C SER A 41 -34.37 -9.32 9.36
N GLY A 42 -35.14 -9.59 10.42
CA GLY A 42 -36.54 -9.98 10.31
C GLY A 42 -37.51 -8.88 10.75
N ASN A 43 -38.75 -8.96 10.29
CA ASN A 43 -39.82 -7.99 10.62
C ASN A 43 -40.15 -7.90 12.13
N VAL A 44 -39.70 -8.88 12.93
CA VAL A 44 -39.96 -8.98 14.37
C VAL A 44 -38.72 -9.49 15.10
N ARG A 45 -38.33 -10.73 14.79
CA ARG A 45 -37.12 -11.39 15.29
C ARG A 45 -36.14 -11.55 14.14
N SER A 46 -34.88 -11.28 14.42
CA SER A 46 -33.75 -11.51 13.52
C SER A 46 -33.01 -12.78 13.95
N MET A 47 -32.45 -13.52 12.99
CA MET A 47 -31.60 -14.68 13.26
C MET A 47 -30.13 -14.26 13.21
N ILE A 48 -29.38 -14.56 14.26
CA ILE A 48 -27.97 -14.16 14.44
C ILE A 48 -27.09 -15.40 14.46
N PHE A 49 -26.07 -15.40 13.60
CA PHE A 49 -25.02 -16.41 13.49
C PHE A 49 -23.73 -15.84 14.12
N ASN A 50 -23.22 -16.46 15.19
CA ASN A 50 -21.96 -16.08 15.84
C ASN A 50 -20.84 -17.06 15.43
N PHE A 51 -19.84 -16.58 14.69
CA PHE A 51 -18.77 -17.40 14.14
C PHE A 51 -17.71 -17.82 15.19
N ASP A 52 -17.51 -17.04 16.26
CA ASP A 52 -16.57 -17.36 17.35
C ASP A 52 -17.01 -18.52 18.25
N LYS A 53 -18.31 -18.87 18.26
CA LYS A 53 -18.90 -19.84 19.21
C LYS A 53 -19.78 -20.90 18.54
N GLY A 54 -19.85 -20.89 17.21
CA GLY A 54 -20.66 -21.81 16.40
C GLY A 54 -22.17 -21.82 16.67
N LYS A 55 -22.72 -20.74 17.24
CA LYS A 55 -24.11 -20.69 17.71
C LYS A 55 -25.00 -19.81 16.85
N VAL A 56 -26.19 -20.33 16.55
CA VAL A 56 -27.32 -19.59 15.99
C VAL A 56 -28.27 -19.22 17.14
N LEU A 57 -28.80 -18.00 17.13
CA LEU A 57 -29.77 -17.51 18.10
C LEU A 57 -30.77 -16.55 17.45
N THR A 58 -32.03 -16.55 17.90
CA THR A 58 -33.04 -15.59 17.43
C THR A 58 -33.30 -14.53 18.49
N ASN A 59 -33.24 -13.25 18.11
CA ASN A 59 -33.47 -12.14 19.03
C ASN A 59 -34.19 -10.98 18.32
N VAL A 60 -34.85 -10.11 19.08
CA VAL A 60 -35.34 -8.82 18.59
C VAL A 60 -34.20 -7.82 18.69
N ILE A 61 -33.87 -7.18 17.57
CA ILE A 61 -32.80 -6.18 17.47
C ILE A 61 -33.29 -5.05 16.58
N GLU A 62 -33.25 -3.82 17.07
CA GLU A 62 -33.47 -2.62 16.25
C GLU A 62 -32.26 -2.45 15.31
N LEU A 63 -32.48 -2.60 14.00
CA LEU A 63 -31.47 -2.44 12.95
C LEU A 63 -31.83 -1.22 12.09
N PRO A 64 -30.85 -0.40 11.65
CA PRO A 64 -31.14 0.81 10.88
C PRO A 64 -31.73 0.46 9.51
N ASN A 65 -33.04 0.66 9.38
CA ASN A 65 -33.81 0.29 8.19
C ASN A 65 -33.79 1.39 7.13
N LYS A 66 -32.60 1.70 6.61
CA LYS A 66 -32.41 2.59 5.46
C LYS A 66 -32.06 1.77 4.23
N GLU A 67 -32.99 1.63 3.28
CA GLU A 67 -32.70 0.89 2.04
C GLU A 67 -31.66 1.58 1.15
N GLU A 68 -31.46 2.89 1.30
CA GLU A 68 -30.46 3.70 0.59
C GLU A 68 -29.01 3.34 0.97
N ASP A 69 -28.80 2.88 2.21
CA ASP A 69 -27.48 2.46 2.74
C ASP A 69 -27.21 0.94 2.52
N MET A 70 -28.08 0.22 1.78
CA MET A 70 -27.97 -1.24 1.57
C MET A 70 -27.35 -1.63 0.23
N GLU A 71 -26.17 -2.25 0.26
CA GLU A 71 -25.50 -2.76 -0.94
C GLU A 71 -26.13 -4.08 -1.42
N PRO A 72 -26.49 -4.21 -2.71
CA PRO A 72 -27.08 -5.44 -3.25
C PRO A 72 -26.02 -6.54 -3.43
N VAL A 73 -26.34 -7.77 -3.03
CA VAL A 73 -25.53 -8.96 -3.34
C VAL A 73 -25.76 -9.47 -4.77
N GLU A 74 -26.70 -8.86 -5.49
CA GLU A 74 -27.03 -9.22 -6.87
C GLU A 74 -25.88 -8.85 -7.83
N GLY A 75 -25.44 -9.82 -8.63
CA GLY A 75 -24.25 -9.69 -9.50
C GLY A 75 -22.91 -10.02 -8.83
N ASN A 76 -22.83 -10.11 -7.50
CA ASN A 76 -21.60 -10.45 -6.78
C ASN A 76 -21.62 -11.91 -6.26
N GLN A 77 -21.10 -12.83 -7.07
CA GLN A 77 -21.04 -14.25 -6.70
C GLN A 77 -19.99 -14.56 -5.61
N VAL A 78 -18.94 -13.74 -5.45
CA VAL A 78 -17.93 -13.94 -4.39
C VAL A 78 -18.57 -13.74 -3.03
N LEU A 79 -19.29 -12.62 -2.87
CA LEU A 79 -20.07 -12.29 -1.68
C LEU A 79 -21.20 -13.29 -1.42
N ALA A 80 -21.91 -13.73 -2.47
CA ALA A 80 -22.91 -14.79 -2.33
C ALA A 80 -22.30 -16.11 -1.81
N ASN A 81 -21.14 -16.51 -2.32
CA ASN A 81 -20.42 -17.70 -1.86
C ASN A 81 -19.95 -17.54 -0.39
N VAL A 82 -19.39 -16.39 -0.02
CA VAL A 82 -18.95 -16.09 1.37
C VAL A 82 -20.12 -16.06 2.36
N LEU A 83 -21.30 -15.59 1.94
CA LEU A 83 -22.53 -15.68 2.75
C LEU A 83 -23.01 -17.13 2.85
N ASN A 84 -23.03 -17.88 1.75
CA ASN A 84 -23.40 -19.30 1.71
C ASN A 84 -22.51 -20.19 2.59
N MET A 85 -21.23 -19.85 2.81
CA MET A 85 -20.34 -20.56 3.74
C MET A 85 -20.92 -20.69 5.15
N THR A 86 -21.73 -19.73 5.60
CA THR A 86 -22.47 -19.80 6.87
C THR A 86 -23.32 -21.06 6.98
N VAL A 87 -24.06 -21.41 5.92
CA VAL A 87 -24.98 -22.55 5.92
C VAL A 87 -24.21 -23.87 6.03
N TYR A 88 -23.02 -23.96 5.43
CA TYR A 88 -22.14 -25.12 5.57
C TYR A 88 -21.48 -25.21 6.95
N ALA A 89 -20.95 -24.10 7.48
CA ALA A 89 -20.29 -24.06 8.79
C ALA A 89 -21.25 -24.43 9.93
N PHE A 90 -22.39 -23.75 10.02
CA PHE A 90 -23.38 -23.98 11.08
C PHE A 90 -24.22 -25.25 10.85
N GLY A 91 -24.30 -25.74 9.60
CA GLY A 91 -24.79 -27.09 9.29
C GLY A 91 -23.82 -28.21 9.72
N LYS A 92 -22.50 -27.98 9.69
CA LYS A 92 -21.53 -28.95 10.19
C LYS A 92 -21.51 -29.02 11.72
N TRP A 93 -21.69 -27.88 12.40
CA TRP A 93 -21.88 -27.82 13.85
C TRP A 93 -23.26 -28.32 14.33
N GLY A 94 -24.18 -28.65 13.43
CA GLY A 94 -25.54 -29.07 13.78
C GLY A 94 -26.40 -27.96 14.41
N ALA A 95 -25.96 -26.70 14.33
CA ALA A 95 -26.69 -25.54 14.86
C ALA A 95 -27.87 -25.12 13.95
N ILE A 96 -27.90 -25.61 12.71
CA ILE A 96 -29.05 -25.55 11.80
C ILE A 96 -29.79 -26.90 11.91
N GLN A 97 -30.90 -26.94 12.66
CA GLN A 97 -31.74 -28.13 12.74
C GLN A 97 -32.25 -28.55 11.35
N GLY A 98 -32.28 -29.86 11.10
CA GLY A 98 -32.69 -30.45 9.82
C GLY A 98 -31.65 -30.36 8.68
N LEU A 99 -30.51 -29.70 8.88
CA LEU A 99 -29.38 -29.69 7.94
C LEU A 99 -28.17 -30.43 8.54
N LYS A 100 -27.65 -31.41 7.82
CA LYS A 100 -26.42 -32.14 8.19
C LYS A 100 -25.38 -31.99 7.09
N VAL A 101 -24.13 -31.71 7.48
CA VAL A 101 -22.99 -31.65 6.56
C VAL A 101 -22.04 -32.80 6.88
N ASP A 102 -22.01 -33.82 6.03
CA ASP A 102 -21.20 -35.02 6.26
C ASP A 102 -19.69 -34.78 6.06
N LYS A 103 -19.32 -33.88 5.13
CA LYS A 103 -17.92 -33.50 4.85
C LYS A 103 -17.12 -33.12 6.10
N ASP A 104 -15.85 -33.49 6.18
CA ASP A 104 -15.02 -33.24 7.36
C ASP A 104 -14.48 -31.79 7.45
N PHE A 105 -13.81 -31.46 8.56
CA PHE A 105 -13.28 -30.12 8.80
C PHE A 105 -12.10 -29.75 7.88
N SER A 106 -11.33 -30.70 7.37
CA SER A 106 -10.24 -30.48 6.41
C SER A 106 -10.80 -30.25 5.00
N GLU A 107 -11.80 -31.03 4.58
CA GLU A 107 -12.55 -30.80 3.34
C GLU A 107 -13.23 -29.43 3.35
N LEU A 108 -13.88 -29.07 4.45
CA LEU A 108 -14.56 -27.77 4.60
C LEU A 108 -13.56 -26.60 4.63
N ASN A 109 -12.44 -26.71 5.35
CA ASN A 109 -11.38 -25.69 5.25
C ASN A 109 -10.83 -25.54 3.83
N THR A 110 -10.71 -26.65 3.09
CA THR A 110 -10.25 -26.64 1.69
C THR A 110 -11.24 -25.94 0.76
N LEU A 111 -12.54 -26.19 0.93
CA LEU A 111 -13.63 -25.53 0.20
C LEU A 111 -13.71 -24.03 0.55
N PHE A 112 -13.59 -23.69 1.83
CA PHE A 112 -13.57 -22.31 2.28
C PHE A 112 -12.31 -21.59 1.79
N TYR A 113 -11.15 -22.24 1.77
CA TYR A 113 -9.92 -21.67 1.23
C TYR A 113 -10.04 -21.43 -0.27
N ALA A 114 -10.67 -22.34 -1.03
CA ALA A 114 -10.94 -22.14 -2.46
C ALA A 114 -11.83 -20.91 -2.75
N ILE A 115 -12.69 -20.51 -1.82
CA ILE A 115 -13.51 -19.28 -1.90
C ILE A 115 -12.71 -18.04 -1.45
N LEU A 116 -11.85 -18.18 -0.43
CA LEU A 116 -11.20 -17.06 0.26
C LEU A 116 -9.78 -16.70 -0.24
N LYS A 117 -9.11 -17.62 -0.93
CA LYS A 117 -7.71 -17.49 -1.40
C LYS A 117 -7.46 -16.23 -2.25
N ASP A 118 -8.42 -15.86 -3.11
CA ASP A 118 -8.25 -14.78 -4.08
C ASP A 118 -8.24 -13.41 -3.35
N MET A 119 -8.97 -13.31 -2.25
CA MET A 119 -8.95 -12.19 -1.30
C MET A 119 -7.72 -12.21 -0.35
N LYS A 120 -6.81 -13.17 -0.52
CA LYS A 120 -5.67 -13.45 0.38
C LYS A 120 -6.10 -13.74 1.83
N ILE A 121 -7.23 -14.43 2.01
CA ILE A 121 -7.75 -14.80 3.32
C ILE A 121 -7.63 -16.32 3.52
N ILE A 122 -7.06 -16.72 4.65
CA ILE A 122 -6.93 -18.11 5.09
C ILE A 122 -8.03 -18.41 6.12
N PRO A 123 -8.90 -19.40 5.90
CA PRO A 123 -9.86 -19.86 6.91
C PRO A 123 -9.18 -20.71 7.98
N GLY A 124 -9.67 -20.57 9.21
CA GLY A 124 -9.47 -21.52 10.31
C GLY A 124 -10.82 -21.98 10.84
N PHE A 125 -11.48 -22.89 10.11
CA PHE A 125 -12.71 -23.54 10.53
C PHE A 125 -12.40 -24.74 11.45
N ARG A 126 -13.08 -24.81 12.60
CA ARG A 126 -12.89 -25.84 13.62
C ARG A 126 -14.23 -26.38 14.12
N ASP A 127 -14.17 -27.33 15.05
CA ASP A 127 -15.32 -27.90 15.75
C ASP A 127 -16.01 -26.92 16.72
N ASP A 128 -15.31 -25.86 17.15
CA ASP A 128 -15.78 -24.88 18.14
C ASP A 128 -15.98 -23.44 17.59
N ASN A 129 -15.16 -23.03 16.61
CA ASN A 129 -15.16 -21.67 16.07
C ASN A 129 -14.72 -21.60 14.59
N PHE A 130 -15.03 -20.49 13.93
CA PHE A 130 -14.58 -20.20 12.56
C PHE A 130 -13.91 -18.83 12.52
N ARG A 131 -12.58 -18.84 12.32
CA ARG A 131 -11.74 -17.64 12.23
C ARG A 131 -11.22 -17.44 10.81
N PHE A 132 -10.72 -16.24 10.57
CA PHE A 132 -10.19 -15.81 9.28
C PHE A 132 -8.88 -15.06 9.51
N TYR A 133 -7.92 -15.23 8.61
CA TYR A 133 -6.59 -14.64 8.73
C TYR A 133 -6.14 -14.02 7.42
N ARG A 134 -5.52 -12.84 7.49
CA ARG A 134 -4.84 -12.17 6.37
C ARG A 134 -3.47 -11.72 6.87
N ASP A 135 -2.41 -12.02 6.11
CA ASP A 135 -1.02 -11.71 6.47
C ASP A 135 -0.63 -12.13 7.92
N ASN A 136 -1.12 -13.32 8.33
CA ASN A 136 -0.98 -13.91 9.67
C ASN A 136 -1.62 -13.11 10.84
N VAL A 137 -2.45 -12.10 10.54
CA VAL A 137 -3.30 -11.39 11.51
C VAL A 137 -4.71 -11.96 11.46
N GLN A 138 -5.36 -12.19 12.61
CA GLN A 138 -6.77 -12.59 12.65
C GLN A 138 -7.65 -11.39 12.29
N ILE A 139 -8.55 -11.57 11.30
CA ILE A 139 -9.54 -10.58 10.87
C ILE A 139 -10.97 -11.05 11.22
N THR A 140 -11.91 -10.12 11.20
CA THR A 140 -13.33 -10.36 11.48
C THR A 140 -14.10 -10.84 10.24
N TYR A 141 -15.27 -11.46 10.44
CA TYR A 141 -16.16 -11.83 9.32
C TYR A 141 -16.66 -10.59 8.55
N GLU A 142 -16.77 -9.42 9.21
CA GLU A 142 -17.07 -8.15 8.56
C GLU A 142 -15.98 -7.74 7.56
N GLU A 143 -14.69 -7.85 7.92
CA GLU A 143 -13.57 -7.58 7.01
C GLU A 143 -13.49 -8.61 5.86
N VAL A 144 -13.90 -9.86 6.10
CA VAL A 144 -14.04 -10.89 5.05
C VAL A 144 -15.17 -10.53 4.07
N ILE A 145 -16.30 -10.03 4.58
CA ILE A 145 -17.43 -9.57 3.76
C ILE A 145 -17.05 -8.30 2.98
N GLN A 146 -16.34 -7.35 3.57
CA GLN A 146 -15.83 -6.18 2.85
C GLN A 146 -14.87 -6.62 1.74
N ALA A 147 -13.93 -7.52 2.02
CA ALA A 147 -13.05 -8.09 1.00
C ALA A 147 -13.84 -8.79 -0.13
N ALA A 148 -14.96 -9.45 0.17
CA ALA A 148 -15.83 -10.08 -0.81
C ALA A 148 -16.70 -9.08 -1.60
N MET A 149 -16.97 -7.89 -1.04
CA MET A 149 -17.56 -6.76 -1.77
C MET A 149 -16.53 -6.13 -2.71
N GLU A 150 -15.29 -5.97 -2.28
CA GLU A 150 -14.18 -5.42 -3.09
C GLU A 150 -13.81 -6.40 -4.23
N GLU A 151 -13.45 -7.63 -3.90
CA GLU A 151 -13.13 -8.70 -4.87
C GLU A 151 -14.32 -9.02 -5.76
N GLY A 152 -15.54 -8.93 -5.24
CA GLY A 152 -16.77 -9.14 -6.00
C GLY A 152 -17.29 -7.90 -6.73
N LYS A 153 -16.59 -6.76 -6.66
CA LYS A 153 -16.68 -5.65 -7.63
C LYS A 153 -15.55 -5.77 -8.66
N ARG A 154 -14.36 -6.20 -8.24
CA ARG A 154 -13.21 -6.56 -9.08
C ARG A 154 -13.57 -7.65 -10.09
N LYS A 155 -14.12 -8.79 -9.67
CA LYS A 155 -14.45 -9.91 -10.56
C LYS A 155 -15.53 -9.61 -11.61
N PRO A 156 -16.58 -8.78 -11.37
CA PRO A 156 -17.45 -8.33 -12.46
C PRO A 156 -16.85 -7.27 -13.40
N GLN A 157 -15.75 -6.62 -13.02
CA GLN A 157 -14.91 -5.86 -13.95
C GLN A 157 -14.03 -6.83 -14.73
N GLU A 158 -13.29 -7.72 -14.05
CA GLU A 158 -12.49 -8.78 -14.67
C GLU A 158 -13.33 -9.70 -15.57
N ILE A 159 -14.59 -10.03 -15.27
CA ILE A 159 -15.44 -10.87 -16.13
C ILE A 159 -16.07 -10.06 -17.27
N LYS A 160 -16.18 -8.73 -17.16
CA LYS A 160 -16.43 -7.84 -18.31
C LYS A 160 -15.17 -7.62 -19.14
N GLU A 161 -14.00 -7.89 -18.58
CA GLU A 161 -12.70 -7.89 -19.27
C GLU A 161 -12.43 -9.28 -19.87
N GLU A 162 -12.74 -10.41 -19.24
CA GLU A 162 -12.65 -11.79 -19.77
C GLU A 162 -13.75 -12.05 -20.83
N LYS A 163 -14.98 -11.54 -20.65
CA LYS A 163 -16.01 -11.55 -21.71
C LYS A 163 -15.88 -10.41 -22.72
N LYS A 164 -14.93 -9.49 -22.50
CA LYS A 164 -14.20 -8.93 -23.63
C LYS A 164 -13.26 -10.02 -24.13
N GLU A 165 -12.10 -10.27 -23.53
CA GLU A 165 -10.97 -11.16 -23.90
C GLU A 165 -11.29 -12.56 -24.45
N THR A 166 -12.51 -13.10 -24.38
CA THR A 166 -12.91 -14.32 -25.12
C THR A 166 -13.70 -14.02 -26.41
N ALA A 167 -14.44 -12.91 -26.46
CA ALA A 167 -14.81 -12.23 -27.71
C ALA A 167 -13.70 -11.25 -28.20
N ALA A 168 -12.59 -11.17 -27.45
CA ALA A 168 -11.52 -10.21 -27.59
C ALA A 168 -10.12 -10.85 -27.47
N GLU A 169 -9.99 -12.17 -27.55
CA GLU A 169 -8.78 -12.79 -28.09
C GLU A 169 -8.75 -12.59 -29.62
N GLU A 170 -9.92 -12.28 -30.23
CA GLU A 170 -10.06 -11.79 -31.62
C GLU A 170 -10.24 -10.26 -31.76
N LYS A 171 -10.35 -9.49 -30.65
CA LYS A 171 -10.71 -8.04 -30.64
C LYS A 171 -10.08 -7.18 -29.52
N GLY A 172 -9.34 -7.78 -28.60
CA GLY A 172 -8.74 -7.15 -27.41
C GLY A 172 -7.45 -6.43 -27.75
N LEU A 173 -7.00 -6.60 -28.99
CA LEU A 173 -6.05 -5.69 -29.64
C LEU A 173 -6.70 -4.32 -29.96
N GLY A 174 -7.48 -3.77 -29.03
CA GLY A 174 -8.28 -2.56 -29.20
C GLY A 174 -7.43 -1.31 -29.33
N LEU A 175 -7.37 -0.75 -30.54
CA LEU A 175 -6.73 0.51 -30.97
C LEU A 175 -5.21 0.64 -30.76
N TRP A 176 -4.64 0.19 -29.63
CA TRP A 176 -3.24 0.46 -29.27
C TRP A 176 -2.20 -0.40 -30.01
N HIS A 177 -2.61 -1.45 -30.71
CA HIS A 177 -1.70 -2.48 -31.22
C HIS A 177 -1.03 -2.14 -32.56
N ASN A 178 -1.30 -0.94 -33.09
CA ASN A 178 -0.55 -0.31 -34.18
C ASN A 178 0.08 1.04 -33.75
N VAL A 179 0.12 1.35 -32.45
CA VAL A 179 0.65 2.62 -31.92
C VAL A 179 2.19 2.59 -31.89
N ARG A 180 2.75 2.69 -33.10
CA ARG A 180 4.19 2.77 -33.38
C ARG A 180 4.70 4.18 -33.15
N TRP A 181 5.76 4.32 -32.37
CA TRP A 181 6.46 5.60 -32.23
C TRP A 181 7.26 5.89 -33.51
N SER A 182 7.08 7.09 -34.07
CA SER A 182 7.78 7.52 -35.29
C SER A 182 9.09 8.25 -34.96
N MET A 183 10.08 8.15 -35.85
CA MET A 183 11.34 8.86 -35.68
C MET A 183 11.15 10.37 -35.94
N GLU A 184 11.54 11.21 -34.99
CA GLU A 184 11.51 12.66 -35.11
C GLU A 184 12.84 13.28 -34.66
N LYS A 185 13.45 14.07 -35.56
CA LYS A 185 14.61 14.89 -35.25
C LYS A 185 14.16 16.22 -34.66
N ALA A 186 14.25 16.34 -33.33
CA ALA A 186 13.76 17.49 -32.57
C ALA A 186 14.89 18.17 -31.79
N SER A 187 14.88 19.50 -31.69
CA SER A 187 15.88 20.26 -30.92
C SER A 187 15.31 20.66 -29.56
N PHE A 188 15.75 19.97 -28.50
CA PHE A 188 15.30 20.20 -27.13
C PHE A 188 16.19 21.26 -26.45
N LYS A 189 15.58 22.37 -26.05
CA LYS A 189 16.22 23.40 -25.21
C LYS A 189 16.11 23.00 -23.74
N ARG A 190 17.05 23.43 -22.90
CA ARG A 190 16.96 23.33 -21.43
C ARG A 190 16.71 24.71 -20.82
N GLY A 191 15.99 24.75 -19.70
CA GLY A 191 15.74 25.94 -18.90
C GLY A 191 15.73 25.59 -17.40
N GLU A 192 15.88 26.60 -16.55
CA GLU A 192 16.03 26.40 -15.10
C GLU A 192 14.78 25.76 -14.46
N VAL A 193 15.00 24.80 -13.57
CA VAL A 193 13.97 24.18 -12.72
C VAL A 193 14.36 24.43 -11.27
N SER A 194 13.46 25.06 -10.52
CA SER A 194 13.68 25.31 -9.09
C SER A 194 13.52 24.01 -8.27
N PRO A 195 14.22 23.88 -7.14
CA PRO A 195 14.02 22.75 -6.21
C PRO A 195 12.59 22.65 -5.63
N HIS A 196 11.79 23.70 -5.78
CA HIS A 196 10.37 23.70 -5.43
C HIS A 196 9.52 23.04 -6.53
N GLU A 197 9.65 23.46 -7.80
CA GLU A 197 8.99 22.81 -8.95
C GLU A 197 9.32 21.31 -9.00
N GLN A 198 10.60 20.94 -8.81
CA GLN A 198 11.07 19.55 -8.84
C GLN A 198 10.48 18.66 -7.70
N LYS A 199 9.84 19.27 -6.71
CA LYS A 199 9.11 18.58 -5.62
C LYS A 199 7.59 18.66 -5.78
N ALA A 200 7.06 19.74 -6.35
CA ALA A 200 5.63 20.00 -6.44
C ALA A 200 4.97 19.62 -7.77
N SER A 201 5.71 19.55 -8.88
CA SER A 201 5.17 19.37 -10.23
C SER A 201 5.31 17.93 -10.76
N ARG A 202 4.17 17.24 -10.88
CA ARG A 202 4.01 15.86 -11.39
C ARG A 202 2.87 15.82 -12.41
N ALA A 203 3.03 15.07 -13.50
CA ALA A 203 2.02 14.88 -14.54
C ALA A 203 1.44 13.46 -14.46
N GLY A 204 0.17 13.30 -14.08
CA GLY A 204 -0.44 11.98 -13.86
C GLY A 204 0.35 11.11 -12.86
N ASN A 205 0.45 9.81 -13.12
CA ASN A 205 1.35 8.93 -12.38
C ASN A 205 2.79 8.95 -12.92
N ASN A 206 3.74 9.14 -11.99
CA ASN A 206 5.19 8.94 -12.09
C ASN A 206 5.98 9.70 -13.20
N PHE A 207 5.38 10.70 -13.88
CA PHE A 207 6.14 11.71 -14.62
C PHE A 207 6.44 12.94 -13.75
N TYR A 208 7.73 13.31 -13.61
CA TYR A 208 8.23 14.42 -12.80
C TYR A 208 8.84 15.53 -13.66
N ILE A 209 8.69 16.80 -13.29
CA ILE A 209 9.18 17.91 -14.12
C ILE A 209 10.71 17.88 -14.33
N ASN A 210 11.18 18.11 -15.57
CA ASN A 210 12.60 18.12 -15.97
C ASN A 210 12.98 19.45 -16.67
N SER A 211 14.28 19.72 -16.86
CA SER A 211 14.82 20.96 -17.43
C SER A 211 14.59 21.12 -18.93
N TYR A 212 14.33 20.04 -19.66
CA TYR A 212 13.99 20.08 -21.08
C TYR A 212 12.66 20.78 -21.39
N GLN A 213 12.63 21.51 -22.50
CA GLN A 213 11.46 22.18 -23.06
C GLN A 213 10.93 21.45 -24.29
N CYS A 214 9.61 21.36 -24.42
CA CYS A 214 8.92 20.83 -25.59
C CYS A 214 9.27 21.65 -26.85
N PRO A 215 9.73 21.03 -27.94
CA PRO A 215 10.11 21.76 -29.15
C PRO A 215 8.92 22.47 -29.81
N SER A 216 7.68 21.99 -29.59
CA SER A 216 6.47 22.56 -30.19
C SER A 216 5.86 23.74 -29.42
N CYS A 217 6.14 23.91 -28.12
CA CYS A 217 5.49 24.95 -27.29
C CYS A 217 6.36 25.60 -26.21
N ALA A 218 7.65 25.25 -26.13
CA ALA A 218 8.64 25.74 -25.16
C ALA A 218 8.31 25.55 -23.66
N ARG A 219 7.20 24.90 -23.29
CA ARG A 219 6.92 24.50 -21.90
C ARG A 219 7.82 23.35 -21.46
N LYS A 220 8.11 23.28 -20.16
CA LYS A 220 8.89 22.19 -19.53
C LYS A 220 8.24 20.82 -19.80
N LEU A 221 9.05 19.80 -20.04
CA LEU A 221 8.64 18.40 -20.15
C LEU A 221 8.61 17.73 -18.77
N PHE A 222 7.77 16.71 -18.63
CA PHE A 222 7.81 15.80 -17.49
C PHE A 222 8.43 14.47 -17.91
N MET A 223 9.30 13.90 -17.08
CA MET A 223 10.05 12.66 -17.33
C MET A 223 9.60 11.54 -16.39
N ALA A 224 9.38 10.35 -16.95
CA ALA A 224 9.23 9.09 -16.25
C ALA A 224 10.49 8.24 -16.43
N VAL A 225 10.87 7.49 -15.39
CA VAL A 225 12.01 6.55 -15.39
C VAL A 225 11.48 5.16 -15.03
N TYR A 226 11.88 4.15 -15.81
CA TYR A 226 11.45 2.76 -15.60
C TYR A 226 12.55 2.00 -14.83
N PRO A 227 12.21 1.18 -13.81
CA PRO A 227 13.22 0.47 -13.02
C PRO A 227 14.08 -0.46 -13.87
N GLN A 228 15.34 -0.68 -13.45
CA GLN A 228 16.25 -1.61 -14.11
C GLN A 228 15.68 -3.04 -14.06
N GLY A 229 15.56 -3.69 -15.22
CA GLY A 229 14.89 -4.98 -15.41
C GLY A 229 13.37 -4.88 -15.68
N GLN A 230 12.74 -3.74 -15.39
CA GLN A 230 11.32 -3.44 -15.65
C GLN A 230 11.15 -2.36 -16.74
N GLU A 231 12.09 -2.30 -17.70
CA GLU A 231 12.06 -1.32 -18.80
C GLU A 231 10.80 -1.50 -19.67
N PHE A 232 10.11 -0.41 -20.02
CA PHE A 232 8.81 -0.49 -20.72
C PHE A 232 9.00 -0.76 -22.23
N PRO A 233 8.38 -1.79 -22.82
CA PRO A 233 8.51 -2.08 -24.25
C PRO A 233 7.60 -1.19 -25.12
N ILE A 234 8.15 -0.60 -26.18
CA ILE A 234 7.40 0.07 -27.25
C ILE A 234 7.77 -0.50 -28.62
N GLU A 235 6.87 -0.36 -29.59
CA GLU A 235 7.16 -0.59 -31.01
C GLU A 235 7.54 0.72 -31.70
N THR A 236 8.58 0.68 -32.53
CA THR A 236 9.10 1.82 -33.30
C THR A 236 9.24 1.45 -34.78
N GLU A 237 9.57 2.43 -35.62
CA GLU A 237 9.94 2.20 -37.03
C GLU A 237 11.20 1.32 -37.18
N GLU A 238 12.04 1.24 -36.15
CA GLU A 238 13.25 0.41 -36.10
C GLU A 238 13.04 -0.88 -35.28
N GLY A 239 11.79 -1.24 -34.98
CA GLY A 239 11.40 -2.43 -34.20
C GLY A 239 11.23 -2.14 -32.70
N ARG A 240 11.24 -3.21 -31.89
CA ARG A 240 10.95 -3.13 -30.45
C ARG A 240 12.09 -2.52 -29.64
N VAL A 241 11.76 -1.50 -28.85
CA VAL A 241 12.68 -0.77 -27.96
C VAL A 241 12.20 -0.88 -26.52
N TYR A 242 13.13 -1.09 -25.59
CA TYR A 242 12.88 -1.05 -24.15
C TYR A 242 13.28 0.32 -23.61
N LEU A 243 12.33 1.00 -22.97
CA LEU A 243 12.50 2.34 -22.40
C LEU A 243 13.06 2.27 -20.98
N ALA A 244 14.23 2.88 -20.78
CA ALA A 244 14.72 3.26 -19.46
C ALA A 244 14.12 4.60 -19.00
N ARG A 245 13.75 5.48 -19.95
CA ARG A 245 13.11 6.79 -19.68
C ARG A 245 12.20 7.25 -20.81
N SER A 246 11.22 8.09 -20.49
CA SER A 246 10.30 8.74 -21.45
C SER A 246 9.83 10.09 -20.96
N TYR A 247 9.54 11.01 -21.87
CA TYR A 247 9.19 12.40 -21.59
C TYR A 247 7.81 12.73 -22.18
N THR A 248 7.07 13.65 -21.56
CA THR A 248 5.71 14.01 -21.98
C THR A 248 5.44 15.52 -21.87
N CYS A 249 4.53 16.02 -22.72
CA CYS A 249 4.10 17.42 -22.76
C CYS A 249 2.57 17.54 -22.66
N GLU A 250 2.07 17.87 -21.46
CA GLU A 250 0.63 18.02 -21.16
C GLU A 250 -0.07 19.13 -21.98
N ASN A 251 0.67 20.06 -22.58
CA ASN A 251 0.08 21.12 -23.41
C ASN A 251 -0.06 20.73 -24.89
N CYS A 252 0.67 19.72 -25.36
CA CYS A 252 0.68 19.34 -26.77
C CYS A 252 0.16 17.92 -27.01
N ASN A 253 -0.15 17.19 -25.93
CA ASN A 253 -0.55 15.78 -25.98
C ASN A 253 0.49 14.92 -26.72
N LEU A 254 1.77 15.14 -26.41
CA LEU A 254 2.92 14.48 -27.05
C LEU A 254 3.80 13.75 -26.04
N PHE A 255 4.43 12.66 -26.48
CA PHE A 255 5.55 12.04 -25.80
C PHE A 255 6.80 12.05 -26.68
N TYR A 256 7.96 12.04 -26.01
CA TYR A 256 9.28 11.92 -26.62
C TYR A 256 10.12 10.90 -25.86
N THR A 257 11.02 10.21 -26.54
CA THR A 257 12.06 9.40 -25.89
C THR A 257 13.29 9.32 -26.80
N PRO A 258 14.53 9.37 -26.27
CA PRO A 258 15.71 9.27 -27.11
C PRO A 258 15.82 7.90 -27.79
N ARG A 259 16.38 7.88 -28.99
CA ARG A 259 16.78 6.63 -29.66
C ARG A 259 17.78 5.84 -28.79
N PRO A 260 17.81 4.50 -28.82
CA PRO A 260 18.75 3.70 -28.04
C PRO A 260 20.21 4.17 -28.11
N GLY A 261 20.86 4.16 -26.96
CA GLY A 261 22.24 4.64 -26.76
C GLY A 261 22.42 6.17 -26.70
N LYS A 262 21.35 6.99 -26.75
CA LYS A 262 21.44 8.47 -26.82
C LYS A 262 20.74 9.21 -25.68
N LEU A 263 21.13 10.47 -25.46
CA LEU A 263 20.42 11.45 -24.63
C LEU A 263 19.39 12.25 -25.44
N LEU A 264 18.35 12.79 -24.79
CA LEU A 264 17.26 13.50 -25.49
C LEU A 264 17.77 14.72 -26.27
N ARG A 265 18.76 15.44 -25.73
CA ARG A 265 19.37 16.63 -26.36
C ARG A 265 20.07 16.35 -27.70
N GLU A 266 20.51 15.12 -27.96
CA GLU A 266 21.10 14.75 -29.25
C GLU A 266 20.08 14.84 -30.41
N GLY A 267 18.79 14.90 -30.07
CA GLY A 267 17.71 15.22 -31.00
C GLY A 267 17.24 14.09 -31.89
N ASP A 268 18.00 13.00 -32.01
CA ASP A 268 17.51 11.73 -32.57
C ASP A 268 16.56 11.07 -31.54
N SER A 269 15.26 11.37 -31.65
CA SER A 269 14.22 10.88 -30.75
C SER A 269 13.15 10.09 -31.49
N TYR A 270 12.38 9.28 -30.77
CA TYR A 270 11.06 8.87 -31.21
C TYR A 270 10.00 9.75 -30.56
N ALA A 271 8.92 10.02 -31.28
CA ALA A 271 7.78 10.79 -30.80
C ALA A 271 6.47 9.97 -30.89
N MET A 272 5.55 10.27 -29.98
CA MET A 272 4.15 9.84 -30.05
C MET A 272 3.24 11.07 -30.00
N LYS A 273 2.26 11.14 -30.89
CA LYS A 273 1.46 12.37 -31.10
C LYS A 273 -0.04 12.08 -31.09
N PHE A 274 -0.72 12.53 -30.03
CA PHE A 274 -2.19 12.38 -29.90
C PHE A 274 -2.95 13.60 -30.46
N GLY A 275 -2.27 14.72 -30.66
CA GLY A 275 -2.84 15.91 -31.28
C GLY A 275 -3.96 16.51 -30.42
N GLY A 276 -5.18 16.56 -30.97
CA GLY A 276 -6.35 17.06 -30.24
C GLY A 276 -6.95 16.06 -29.24
N ASP A 277 -6.61 14.77 -29.35
CA ASP A 277 -7.16 13.73 -28.48
C ASP A 277 -6.47 13.78 -27.11
N ARG A 278 -7.13 14.42 -26.15
CA ARG A 278 -6.65 14.55 -24.78
C ARG A 278 -6.88 13.28 -23.98
N ASP A 279 -7.97 12.58 -24.22
CA ASP A 279 -8.37 11.43 -23.40
C ASP A 279 -7.46 10.24 -23.71
N ALA A 280 -7.17 9.97 -24.99
CA ALA A 280 -6.16 8.99 -25.39
C ALA A 280 -4.74 9.35 -24.90
N TYR A 281 -4.42 10.65 -24.80
CA TYR A 281 -3.15 11.10 -24.22
C TYR A 281 -3.07 10.83 -22.71
N GLU A 282 -4.15 11.07 -21.96
CA GLU A 282 -4.17 10.83 -20.51
C GLU A 282 -4.20 9.33 -20.19
N ASP A 283 -4.91 8.51 -20.97
CA ASP A 283 -4.85 7.04 -20.91
C ASP A 283 -3.43 6.52 -21.18
N TYR A 284 -2.76 6.99 -22.24
CA TYR A 284 -1.39 6.55 -22.55
C TYR A 284 -0.36 7.05 -21.52
N ARG A 285 -0.59 8.23 -20.93
CA ARG A 285 0.19 8.75 -19.79
C ARG A 285 0.05 7.84 -18.58
N GLU A 286 -1.16 7.36 -18.29
CA GLU A 286 -1.40 6.48 -17.15
C GLU A 286 -0.84 5.07 -17.38
N LEU A 287 -0.97 4.52 -18.60
CA LEU A 287 -0.34 3.26 -19.00
C LEU A 287 1.18 3.28 -18.76
N LEU A 288 1.88 4.29 -19.27
CA LEU A 288 3.33 4.48 -19.06
C LEU A 288 3.65 4.77 -17.58
N GLY A 289 2.88 5.65 -16.94
CA GLY A 289 3.03 6.04 -15.55
C GLY A 289 2.91 4.89 -14.55
N SER A 290 2.06 3.91 -14.85
CA SER A 290 1.85 2.71 -14.03
C SER A 290 3.07 1.79 -13.91
N LYS A 291 4.06 1.92 -14.81
CA LYS A 291 5.30 1.12 -14.85
C LYS A 291 6.57 1.93 -14.53
N ALA A 292 6.44 3.25 -14.39
CA ALA A 292 7.53 4.13 -13.99
C ALA A 292 7.59 4.30 -12.47
N GLU A 293 8.76 4.63 -11.95
CA GLU A 293 9.00 4.89 -10.52
C GLU A 293 9.83 6.16 -10.31
N ARG A 294 9.86 6.69 -9.08
CA ARG A 294 10.82 7.74 -8.68
C ARG A 294 12.20 7.14 -8.39
N THR A 295 12.77 6.46 -9.37
CA THR A 295 14.03 5.70 -9.29
C THR A 295 15.07 6.23 -10.28
N SER A 296 16.27 5.65 -10.25
CA SER A 296 17.32 5.90 -11.24
C SER A 296 17.58 4.66 -12.09
N ASN A 297 17.69 4.81 -13.40
CA ASN A 297 18.08 3.72 -14.30
C ASN A 297 19.33 4.11 -15.10
N CYS A 298 20.45 3.48 -14.76
CA CYS A 298 21.77 3.73 -15.33
C CYS A 298 21.95 3.24 -16.77
N LYS A 299 20.93 2.60 -17.37
CA LYS A 299 20.90 2.26 -18.78
C LYS A 299 20.43 3.44 -19.65
N PHE A 300 20.78 3.38 -20.93
CA PHE A 300 20.03 4.04 -21.99
C PHE A 300 18.76 3.24 -22.32
N ASN A 301 17.92 3.74 -23.23
CA ASN A 301 16.97 2.88 -23.92
C ASN A 301 17.76 1.81 -24.71
N GLU A 302 17.26 0.58 -24.78
CA GLU A 302 17.94 -0.56 -25.44
C GLU A 302 17.04 -1.14 -26.55
N PHE A 303 17.60 -1.47 -27.71
CA PHE A 303 16.88 -2.30 -28.69
C PHE A 303 16.69 -3.72 -28.12
N ALA A 304 15.57 -4.39 -28.47
CA ALA A 304 15.30 -5.75 -28.00
C ALA A 304 16.40 -6.77 -28.36
N SER A 305 17.11 -6.54 -29.47
CA SER A 305 18.26 -7.33 -29.94
C SER A 305 19.56 -7.07 -29.17
N GLU A 306 19.64 -6.00 -28.36
CA GLU A 306 20.85 -5.52 -27.69
C GLU A 306 20.78 -5.54 -26.16
N ARG A 307 19.58 -5.79 -25.59
CA ARG A 307 19.28 -5.75 -24.16
C ARG A 307 20.35 -6.45 -23.30
N GLY A 308 20.96 -5.71 -22.38
CA GLY A 308 21.91 -6.25 -21.40
C GLY A 308 23.34 -6.48 -21.91
N LYS A 309 23.69 -6.07 -23.14
CA LYS A 309 25.07 -6.13 -23.64
C LYS A 309 25.95 -4.96 -23.15
N THR A 310 25.33 -3.87 -22.72
CA THR A 310 25.98 -2.61 -22.34
C THR A 310 26.25 -2.56 -20.83
N PRO A 311 27.52 -2.46 -20.37
CA PRO A 311 27.83 -2.19 -18.97
C PRO A 311 27.50 -0.73 -18.62
N SER A 312 26.69 -0.52 -17.58
CA SER A 312 26.44 0.82 -17.03
C SER A 312 27.45 1.13 -15.91
N PRO A 313 28.26 2.20 -16.01
CA PRO A 313 29.16 2.62 -14.94
C PRO A 313 28.39 3.30 -13.80
N SER A 314 28.98 3.28 -12.60
CA SER A 314 28.52 4.05 -11.44
C SER A 314 28.81 5.56 -11.58
N ILE A 315 28.23 6.39 -10.72
CA ILE A 315 28.55 7.83 -10.69
C ILE A 315 29.98 8.06 -10.16
N GLU A 316 30.43 7.19 -9.26
CA GLU A 316 31.79 7.19 -8.72
C GLU A 316 32.86 6.89 -9.79
N GLU A 317 32.55 6.03 -10.76
CA GLU A 317 33.41 5.78 -11.94
C GLU A 317 33.25 6.87 -13.01
N ALA A 318 32.02 7.30 -13.31
CA ALA A 318 31.75 8.31 -14.33
C ALA A 318 32.25 9.72 -13.95
N GLY A 319 32.34 10.01 -12.64
CA GLY A 319 32.92 11.23 -12.09
C GLY A 319 34.40 11.12 -11.70
N ALA A 320 35.11 10.07 -12.14
CA ALA A 320 36.55 9.97 -11.92
C ALA A 320 37.32 11.07 -12.67
N ASN A 321 38.13 11.86 -11.96
CA ASN A 321 38.95 12.95 -12.49
C ASN A 321 38.16 14.14 -13.10
N LEU A 322 37.02 14.55 -12.52
CA LEU A 322 36.23 15.74 -12.92
C LEU A 322 37.07 16.97 -13.32
N GLU A 323 38.14 17.26 -12.58
CA GLU A 323 39.00 18.43 -12.81
C GLU A 323 39.75 18.39 -14.15
N GLN A 324 39.98 17.20 -14.69
CA GLN A 324 40.69 16.92 -15.95
C GLN A 324 39.75 16.77 -17.15
N MET A 325 38.47 16.45 -16.92
CA MET A 325 37.45 16.30 -17.97
C MET A 325 37.26 17.61 -18.76
N GLY A 326 36.99 17.51 -20.06
CA GLY A 326 36.63 18.65 -20.91
C GLY A 326 35.25 19.22 -20.57
N ASP A 327 34.98 20.47 -20.98
CA ASP A 327 33.69 21.12 -20.68
C ASP A 327 32.50 20.38 -21.30
N GLU A 328 32.70 19.76 -22.47
CA GLU A 328 31.69 18.93 -23.15
C GLU A 328 31.41 17.64 -22.38
N GLU A 329 32.44 17.01 -21.81
CA GLU A 329 32.32 15.80 -20.98
C GLU A 329 31.66 16.11 -19.64
N LEU A 330 31.99 17.25 -19.03
CA LEU A 330 31.34 17.77 -17.82
C LEU A 330 29.84 18.02 -18.05
N HIS A 331 29.47 18.70 -19.14
CA HIS A 331 28.06 18.88 -19.51
C HIS A 331 27.34 17.55 -19.82
N HIS A 332 28.01 16.59 -20.45
CA HIS A 332 27.45 15.26 -20.71
C HIS A 332 27.19 14.46 -19.42
N LEU A 333 28.05 14.63 -18.40
CA LEU A 333 27.86 14.03 -17.07
C LEU A 333 26.75 14.73 -16.28
N GLU A 334 26.71 16.06 -16.29
CA GLU A 334 25.60 16.87 -15.74
C GLU A 334 24.24 16.43 -16.32
N GLU A 335 24.17 16.21 -17.63
CA GLU A 335 22.95 15.82 -18.32
C GLU A 335 22.49 14.40 -17.96
N LYS A 336 23.42 13.45 -17.81
CA LYS A 336 23.12 12.11 -17.28
C LYS A 336 22.62 12.13 -15.82
N ILE A 337 23.09 13.08 -15.00
CA ILE A 337 22.59 13.25 -13.64
C ILE A 337 21.14 13.76 -13.66
N GLU A 338 20.82 14.77 -14.48
CA GLU A 338 19.45 15.28 -14.60
C GLU A 338 18.48 14.28 -15.27
N ASP A 339 18.95 13.45 -16.21
CA ASP A 339 18.18 12.35 -16.83
C ASP A 339 18.12 11.05 -15.98
N GLY A 340 18.46 11.13 -14.69
CA GLY A 340 18.22 10.04 -13.73
C GLY A 340 19.01 8.75 -14.01
N PHE A 341 20.19 8.84 -14.64
CA PHE A 341 21.08 7.68 -14.78
C PHE A 341 21.65 7.22 -13.42
N PHE A 342 21.69 8.11 -12.43
CA PHE A 342 22.35 7.87 -11.14
C PHE A 342 21.41 8.17 -9.96
N PRO A 343 21.54 7.48 -8.82
CA PRO A 343 20.74 7.78 -7.63
C PRO A 343 20.97 9.22 -7.15
N ILE A 344 19.89 10.00 -7.00
CA ILE A 344 19.94 11.45 -6.74
C ILE A 344 20.88 11.79 -5.57
N LEU A 345 20.72 11.13 -4.42
CA LEU A 345 21.53 11.34 -3.20
C LEU A 345 23.03 11.05 -3.38
N LYS A 346 23.43 10.27 -4.39
CA LYS A 346 24.84 10.05 -4.75
C LYS A 346 25.36 11.07 -5.77
N ALA A 347 24.47 11.60 -6.60
CA ALA A 347 24.81 12.42 -7.76
C ALA A 347 24.82 13.93 -7.47
N GLU A 348 24.02 14.40 -6.51
CA GLU A 348 23.99 15.81 -6.06
C GLU A 348 25.41 16.39 -5.79
N PRO A 349 26.32 15.72 -5.03
CA PRO A 349 27.66 16.26 -4.75
C PRO A 349 28.61 16.28 -5.96
N TYR A 350 28.27 15.59 -7.06
CA TYR A 350 28.99 15.66 -8.33
C TYR A 350 28.42 16.78 -9.20
N LEU A 351 27.09 16.95 -9.24
CA LEU A 351 26.40 18.01 -9.97
C LEU A 351 26.82 19.41 -9.53
N GLU A 352 26.96 19.63 -8.22
CA GLU A 352 27.48 20.90 -7.67
C GLU A 352 28.90 21.18 -8.16
N LYS A 353 29.81 20.21 -8.04
CA LYS A 353 31.22 20.33 -8.47
C LYS A 353 31.34 20.59 -9.98
N ILE A 354 30.53 19.93 -10.80
CA ILE A 354 30.49 20.14 -12.25
C ILE A 354 30.09 21.59 -12.56
N LYS A 355 29.02 22.09 -11.96
CA LYS A 355 28.54 23.47 -12.16
C LYS A 355 29.57 24.51 -11.71
N ASP A 356 30.27 24.24 -10.60
CA ASP A 356 31.33 25.11 -10.06
C ASP A 356 32.61 25.12 -10.95
N LEU A 357 33.00 23.97 -11.52
CA LEU A 357 34.12 23.85 -12.47
C LEU A 357 33.83 24.58 -13.79
N LEU A 358 32.63 24.35 -14.36
CA LEU A 358 32.19 25.02 -15.60
C LEU A 358 32.15 26.54 -15.43
N LYS A 359 31.65 27.03 -14.30
CA LYS A 359 31.63 28.46 -13.97
C LYS A 359 33.04 29.06 -13.91
N LYS A 360 33.97 28.45 -13.15
CA LYS A 360 35.36 28.91 -13.05
C LYS A 360 36.05 28.95 -14.41
N ARG A 361 35.86 27.93 -15.25
CA ARG A 361 36.42 27.87 -16.61
C ARG A 361 35.81 28.92 -17.55
N ALA A 362 34.53 29.26 -17.40
CA ALA A 362 33.89 30.34 -18.14
C ALA A 362 34.45 31.72 -17.75
N GLU A 363 34.60 31.98 -16.44
CA GLU A 363 35.20 33.21 -15.90
C GLU A 363 36.66 33.37 -16.37
N GLU A 364 37.45 32.29 -16.34
CA GLU A 364 38.81 32.26 -16.91
C GLU A 364 38.85 32.56 -18.42
N LYS A 365 37.92 31.99 -19.19
CA LYS A 365 37.84 32.22 -20.65
C LYS A 365 37.53 33.67 -20.96
N GLU A 366 36.55 34.28 -20.30
CA GLU A 366 36.26 35.71 -20.51
C GLU A 366 37.42 36.60 -20.01
N ALA A 367 38.10 36.25 -18.92
CA ALA A 367 39.29 36.98 -18.47
C ALA A 367 40.45 36.92 -19.50
N LYS A 368 40.72 35.74 -20.08
CA LYS A 368 41.74 35.55 -21.14
C LYS A 368 41.34 36.27 -22.44
N LYS A 369 40.06 36.25 -22.81
CA LYS A 369 39.47 36.94 -23.97
C LYS A 369 39.50 38.45 -23.80
N LYS A 370 39.30 38.97 -22.58
CA LYS A 370 39.43 40.39 -22.24
C LYS A 370 40.88 40.86 -22.40
N LYS A 371 41.86 40.16 -21.79
CA LYS A 371 43.29 40.43 -21.98
C LYS A 371 43.69 40.49 -23.47
N LYS A 372 43.30 39.50 -24.28
CA LYS A 372 43.56 39.53 -25.73
C LYS A 372 42.91 40.70 -26.47
N LYS A 373 41.78 41.23 -25.98
CA LYS A 373 41.11 42.40 -26.56
C LYS A 373 41.81 43.70 -26.16
N ASP A 374 42.30 43.76 -24.93
CA ASP A 374 43.08 44.88 -24.39
C ASP A 374 44.47 44.97 -25.08
N GLU A 375 45.11 43.82 -25.34
CA GLU A 375 46.33 43.72 -26.16
C GLU A 375 46.10 44.15 -27.61
N ALA A 376 45.00 43.72 -28.25
CA ALA A 376 44.67 44.07 -29.63
C ALA A 376 44.28 45.56 -29.83
N ALA A 377 43.83 46.25 -28.78
CA ALA A 377 43.50 47.67 -28.84
C ALA A 377 44.73 48.60 -28.74
N GLY A 378 45.92 48.05 -28.46
CA GLY A 378 47.12 48.82 -28.12
C GLY A 378 47.92 49.41 -29.28
N SER A 379 47.51 49.27 -30.55
CA SER A 379 48.34 49.68 -31.71
C SER A 379 47.58 50.02 -32.99
N GLN A 380 47.07 51.26 -33.11
CA GLN A 380 47.56 52.28 -34.07
C GLN A 380 46.73 53.59 -34.05
N LYS A 381 47.24 54.62 -34.74
CA LYS A 381 46.83 56.05 -34.83
C LYS A 381 47.28 56.57 -36.22
N PRO A 382 46.81 57.73 -36.71
CA PRO A 382 45.46 58.32 -36.73
C PRO A 382 45.03 58.70 -38.18
N GLU A 383 44.04 59.60 -38.32
CA GLU A 383 43.49 60.23 -39.56
C GLU A 383 44.52 61.09 -40.37
N PRO A 384 44.27 61.57 -41.64
CA PRO A 384 43.11 62.42 -42.00
C PRO A 384 42.57 62.49 -43.48
N ASP A 385 41.55 63.35 -43.67
CA ASP A 385 41.25 64.29 -44.79
C ASP A 385 40.32 63.99 -46.03
N ALA A 386 39.36 64.93 -46.18
CA ALA A 386 38.90 65.68 -47.38
C ALA A 386 37.84 65.19 -48.42
N GLU A 387 36.69 65.88 -48.38
CA GLU A 387 35.89 66.52 -49.46
C GLU A 387 35.26 65.80 -50.70
N ALA A 388 33.91 65.79 -50.68
CA ALA A 388 32.97 66.34 -51.70
C ALA A 388 32.91 65.86 -53.18
N GLY A 389 31.72 65.39 -53.61
CA GLY A 389 31.37 65.18 -55.03
C GLY A 389 29.86 65.06 -55.31
N LYS A 390 29.37 65.72 -56.39
CA LYS A 390 28.00 65.64 -56.94
C LYS A 390 27.87 64.39 -57.85
N GLY A 391 26.72 63.80 -58.18
CA GLY A 391 25.31 64.03 -57.81
C GLY A 391 24.33 63.71 -58.98
N LYS A 392 23.02 63.61 -58.68
CA LYS A 392 21.82 63.66 -59.58
C LYS A 392 21.32 62.40 -60.36
N ASP A 393 19.97 62.35 -60.45
CA ASP A 393 19.08 61.82 -61.53
C ASP A 393 19.08 60.29 -61.82
N THR A 394 18.00 59.58 -62.22
CA THR A 394 16.51 59.76 -62.29
C THR A 394 15.89 58.34 -62.56
N ALA A 395 14.59 58.01 -62.46
CA ALA A 395 13.43 58.44 -61.65
C ALA A 395 12.19 57.53 -61.93
N GLN A 396 11.07 57.74 -61.19
CA GLN A 396 9.68 57.24 -61.40
C GLN A 396 9.36 55.79 -60.93
N LYS A 397 8.22 55.40 -60.27
CA LYS A 397 6.76 55.77 -60.19
C LYS A 397 5.85 54.80 -61.02
N PRO A 398 4.49 54.75 -60.87
CA PRO A 398 3.58 55.30 -59.82
C PRO A 398 2.28 54.49 -59.42
N LYS A 399 1.59 54.93 -58.33
CA LYS A 399 0.08 55.00 -58.14
C LYS A 399 -0.77 53.69 -58.02
N ALA A 400 -2.01 53.67 -57.47
CA ALA A 400 -2.75 54.59 -56.56
C ALA A 400 -4.09 54.03 -55.99
N GLY A 401 -4.48 54.51 -54.79
CA GLY A 401 -5.87 54.90 -54.41
C GLY A 401 -6.87 53.82 -53.91
N ALA A 402 -8.01 54.16 -53.29
CA ALA A 402 -8.41 55.37 -52.54
C ALA A 402 -9.74 55.18 -51.73
N ALA A 403 -9.82 55.77 -50.52
CA ALA A 403 -10.99 56.25 -49.72
C ALA A 403 -12.35 55.50 -49.61
N GLY A 404 -12.97 55.53 -48.41
CA GLY A 404 -14.42 55.30 -48.21
C GLY A 404 -14.88 55.23 -46.73
N ILE A 405 -15.95 55.96 -46.36
CA ILE A 405 -16.66 55.91 -45.05
C ILE A 405 -18.17 56.21 -45.28
N PRO A 406 -19.09 55.54 -44.56
CA PRO A 406 -20.26 56.26 -44.00
C PRO A 406 -20.60 55.88 -42.53
N LYS A 407 -21.53 56.63 -41.92
CA LYS A 407 -22.09 56.41 -40.56
C LYS A 407 -23.50 55.80 -40.63
N THR A 408 -24.00 55.16 -39.56
CA THR A 408 -25.22 55.57 -38.79
C THR A 408 -25.60 54.59 -37.64
N GLU A 409 -26.27 55.14 -36.62
CA GLU A 409 -26.94 54.49 -35.45
C GLU A 409 -28.46 54.24 -35.78
N PRO A 410 -29.45 53.89 -34.88
CA PRO A 410 -29.49 54.03 -33.39
C PRO A 410 -30.42 53.13 -32.50
N VAL A 411 -30.42 53.42 -31.16
CA VAL A 411 -31.40 53.05 -30.08
C VAL A 411 -31.40 51.55 -29.64
N SER A 412 -31.49 51.10 -28.36
CA SER A 412 -31.42 51.60 -26.95
C SER A 412 -30.88 50.42 -26.08
N GLY A 413 -30.43 50.47 -24.80
CA GLY A 413 -30.73 51.25 -23.58
C GLY A 413 -31.29 50.28 -22.51
N THR A 414 -30.68 50.00 -21.34
CA THR A 414 -30.45 50.93 -20.22
C THR A 414 -29.44 50.42 -19.16
N ALA A 415 -29.07 51.37 -18.29
CA ALA A 415 -28.24 51.39 -17.07
C ALA A 415 -28.54 50.34 -15.95
N GLY A 416 -27.69 50.17 -14.93
CA GLY A 416 -26.32 50.71 -14.75
C GLY A 416 -25.75 50.64 -13.31
N SER A 417 -24.50 51.11 -13.17
CA SER A 417 -23.84 51.73 -12.01
C SER A 417 -24.05 51.20 -10.57
N GLN A 418 -22.95 50.79 -9.90
CA GLN A 418 -22.21 51.68 -8.98
C GLN A 418 -20.89 51.06 -8.45
N LYS A 419 -19.99 51.94 -7.98
CA LYS A 419 -18.75 51.66 -7.24
C LYS A 419 -18.66 52.68 -6.10
N PRO A 420 -18.07 52.36 -4.94
CA PRO A 420 -17.01 53.26 -4.48
C PRO A 420 -15.86 52.58 -3.73
N GLY A 421 -14.83 53.37 -3.44
CA GLY A 421 -13.83 53.10 -2.40
C GLY A 421 -12.87 54.29 -2.28
N ALA A 422 -12.51 54.72 -1.07
CA ALA A 422 -11.46 55.72 -0.84
C ALA A 422 -10.91 55.69 0.60
N ALA A 423 -9.59 55.74 0.69
CA ALA A 423 -8.75 55.60 1.88
C ALA A 423 -8.66 56.82 2.82
N LYS A 424 -8.19 56.55 4.06
CA LYS A 424 -7.13 57.22 4.89
C LYS A 424 -7.16 56.55 6.30
N GLY A 425 -6.10 56.41 7.11
CA GLY A 425 -4.77 57.02 7.19
C GLY A 425 -4.64 57.79 8.53
N ALA A 426 -3.60 57.66 9.38
CA ALA A 426 -2.33 56.90 9.29
C ALA A 426 -1.60 56.78 10.67
N GLY A 427 -0.58 55.89 10.77
CA GLY A 427 0.52 55.93 11.77
C GLY A 427 0.31 55.21 13.13
N VAL A 428 1.33 54.83 13.94
CA VAL A 428 2.81 54.90 13.82
C VAL A 428 3.51 53.83 14.72
N LYS A 429 4.41 52.98 14.15
CA LYS A 429 5.51 52.18 14.80
C LYS A 429 5.16 51.13 15.90
N ALA A 430 5.94 50.07 16.18
CA ALA A 430 7.20 49.51 15.61
C ALA A 430 7.29 47.96 15.83
N ALA A 431 8.35 47.34 15.32
CA ALA A 431 8.74 45.92 15.49
C ALA A 431 9.28 45.60 16.92
N GLY A 432 9.46 44.34 17.34
CA GLY A 432 9.14 43.05 16.71
C GLY A 432 9.85 41.84 17.35
N ASP A 433 9.59 40.65 16.78
CA ASP A 433 10.33 39.36 16.81
C ASP A 433 10.82 38.66 18.09
N SER A 434 10.69 37.32 18.04
CA SER A 434 11.50 36.26 18.68
C SER A 434 11.12 35.68 20.06
N ALA A 435 11.24 34.33 20.12
CA ALA A 435 11.31 33.47 21.31
C ALA A 435 12.81 33.21 21.67
N PRO A 436 13.27 32.24 22.52
CA PRO A 436 12.63 31.02 23.04
C PRO A 436 12.91 30.71 24.55
N ALA A 437 12.86 29.43 24.95
CA ALA A 437 12.83 28.92 26.33
C ALA A 437 14.21 28.66 26.98
N GLY A 438 14.24 28.43 28.32
CA GLY A 438 15.29 27.60 28.96
C GLY A 438 15.60 27.75 30.46
N LEU A 439 15.21 26.74 31.27
CA LEU A 439 15.93 26.12 32.41
C LEU A 439 16.21 26.82 33.78
N ALA A 440 15.93 26.04 34.85
CA ALA A 440 16.74 25.76 36.07
C ALA A 440 16.36 26.32 37.49
N GLU A 441 15.97 25.39 38.37
CA GLU A 441 16.13 25.26 39.86
C GLU A 441 15.94 26.47 40.83
N LYS A 442 15.25 26.37 41.98
CA LYS A 442 15.65 25.57 43.19
C LYS A 442 14.58 25.49 44.31
N LYS A 443 14.66 24.38 45.08
CA LYS A 443 14.38 24.16 46.54
C LYS A 443 13.00 24.47 47.19
N THR A 444 12.37 23.37 47.60
CA THR A 444 11.61 23.08 48.85
C THR A 444 11.84 23.98 50.08
N PRO A 445 10.84 24.12 50.98
CA PRO A 445 10.81 23.26 52.18
C PRO A 445 9.44 22.63 52.55
N VAL A 446 9.44 21.83 53.61
CA VAL A 446 8.35 20.98 54.15
C VAL A 446 7.69 21.66 55.38
N PRO A 447 6.47 21.27 55.79
CA PRO A 447 6.25 20.95 57.22
C PRO A 447 5.51 19.62 57.43
N ALA A 448 5.57 19.06 58.65
CA ALA A 448 5.21 17.67 58.94
C ALA A 448 4.32 17.49 60.20
N HIS A 449 3.71 16.30 60.27
CA HIS A 449 3.10 15.64 61.44
C HIS A 449 1.91 16.28 62.19
N SER A 450 0.84 15.49 62.28
CA SER A 450 -0.09 15.39 63.42
C SER A 450 -0.55 13.93 63.50
N ALA A 451 -0.82 13.39 64.69
CA ALA A 451 -0.96 11.93 64.86
C ALA A 451 -1.96 11.48 65.95
N SER A 452 -2.70 10.42 65.63
CA SER A 452 -3.43 9.46 66.48
C SER A 452 -3.73 8.22 65.59
N GLY A 453 -3.83 6.96 66.04
CA GLY A 453 -3.90 6.38 67.39
C GLY A 453 -5.35 5.98 67.74
N THR A 454 -5.73 4.73 68.09
CA THR A 454 -5.03 3.42 68.25
C THR A 454 -6.09 2.29 68.00
N ALA A 455 -5.93 0.95 68.17
CA ALA A 455 -4.90 0.04 68.71
C ALA A 455 -5.08 -1.42 68.18
N GLY A 456 -4.05 -2.27 68.27
CA GLY A 456 -4.15 -3.75 68.29
C GLY A 456 -4.22 -4.48 66.93
N ALA A 457 -3.66 -5.69 66.76
CA ALA A 457 -2.76 -6.49 67.61
C ALA A 457 -1.91 -7.47 66.75
N ALA A 458 -0.82 -8.01 67.30
CA ALA A 458 0.07 -9.00 66.66
C ALA A 458 -0.02 -10.38 67.35
N PRO A 459 0.64 -11.45 66.83
CA PRO A 459 2.04 -11.69 67.24
C PRO A 459 3.00 -12.28 66.17
N ALA A 460 4.29 -12.18 66.49
CA ALA A 460 5.49 -13.00 66.16
C ALA A 460 5.50 -14.08 65.04
N GLY A 461 6.66 -14.38 64.42
CA GLY A 461 8.02 -13.83 64.62
C GLY A 461 9.15 -14.64 63.93
N GLU A 462 10.40 -14.24 64.19
CA GLU A 462 11.69 -14.87 63.79
C GLU A 462 12.10 -14.78 62.30
N GLY A 463 13.39 -14.70 61.93
CA GLY A 463 14.61 -14.52 62.73
C GLY A 463 15.89 -14.91 61.95
N ALA A 464 16.85 -14.00 61.78
CA ALA A 464 18.12 -14.25 61.06
C ALA A 464 19.35 -14.25 62.00
N PRO A 465 20.44 -14.94 61.61
CA PRO A 465 21.74 -14.26 61.36
C PRO A 465 22.45 -14.82 60.08
N GLY A 466 23.63 -14.40 59.59
CA GLY A 466 24.73 -13.58 60.14
C GLY A 466 25.89 -14.46 60.68
N THR A 467 27.19 -14.23 60.47
CA THR A 467 28.00 -13.20 59.74
C THR A 467 29.41 -13.78 59.38
N ASP A 468 30.35 -12.91 58.94
CA ASP A 468 31.84 -13.09 58.93
C ASP A 468 32.49 -13.96 57.82
N GLY A 469 33.73 -13.70 57.32
CA GLY A 469 34.72 -12.64 57.62
C GLY A 469 35.88 -12.52 56.57
N LYS A 470 36.77 -11.51 56.72
CA LYS A 470 37.98 -11.18 55.87
C LYS A 470 39.26 -11.95 56.35
N PRO A 471 40.51 -11.83 55.77
CA PRO A 471 41.12 -10.87 54.80
C PRO A 471 41.81 -11.57 53.57
N GLY A 472 42.71 -11.01 52.72
CA GLY A 472 43.17 -9.63 52.41
C GLY A 472 44.67 -9.52 51.96
N SER A 473 45.04 -8.46 51.19
CA SER A 473 46.39 -8.09 50.65
C SER A 473 47.00 -8.98 49.53
N GLY A 474 47.84 -8.51 48.58
CA GLY A 474 48.36 -7.16 48.22
C GLY A 474 49.69 -7.26 47.42
N ALA A 475 50.27 -6.26 46.74
CA ALA A 475 49.81 -4.95 46.22
C ALA A 475 50.90 -4.29 45.29
N GLY A 476 50.53 -3.37 44.37
CA GLY A 476 51.44 -2.55 43.53
C GLY A 476 51.62 -3.03 42.07
N GLY A 477 51.89 -2.21 41.05
CA GLY A 477 51.94 -0.75 40.84
C GLY A 477 52.01 -0.49 39.30
N ALA A 478 52.18 0.67 38.68
CA ALA A 478 52.16 2.11 38.94
C ALA A 478 52.55 2.79 37.58
N SER A 479 52.28 4.08 37.40
CA SER A 479 52.78 4.96 36.30
C SER A 479 52.11 4.88 34.90
N ALA A 480 52.33 5.93 34.10
CA ALA A 480 51.55 6.34 32.92
C ALA A 480 52.43 6.81 31.74
N LEU A 481 51.84 7.54 30.78
CA LEU A 481 52.39 8.03 29.48
C LEU A 481 52.38 6.96 28.36
N GLY A 482 52.21 7.30 27.07
CA GLY A 482 51.79 8.58 26.49
C GLY A 482 52.28 8.81 25.04
N GLN A 483 51.36 9.14 24.12
CA GLN A 483 51.58 9.59 22.72
C GLN A 483 52.21 8.58 21.71
N GLY A 484 52.01 8.82 20.40
CA GLY A 484 52.89 8.29 19.35
C GLY A 484 52.24 7.57 18.15
N ASN A 485 52.10 8.28 17.02
CA ASN A 485 51.95 7.77 15.64
C ASN A 485 53.08 8.43 14.79
N PRO A 486 53.39 8.02 13.53
CA PRO A 486 53.02 6.79 12.82
C PRO A 486 54.17 5.73 12.86
N PRO A 487 55.21 5.64 11.98
CA PRO A 487 55.54 6.32 10.71
C PRO A 487 55.22 5.44 9.46
N ALA A 488 55.96 5.58 8.35
CA ALA A 488 55.85 4.76 7.13
C ALA A 488 57.21 4.58 6.40
N SER A 489 57.20 3.82 5.28
CA SER A 489 58.25 3.67 4.24
C SER A 489 59.37 2.63 4.42
N GLY A 490 59.88 2.13 3.29
CA GLY A 490 61.29 1.71 3.13
C GLY A 490 61.57 0.21 2.90
N ALA A 491 62.16 -0.12 1.75
CA ALA A 491 62.76 -1.40 1.28
C ALA A 491 63.27 -2.42 2.33
N GLY A 492 63.36 -3.74 2.07
CA GLY A 492 63.16 -4.49 0.81
C GLY A 492 64.48 -5.08 0.24
N MET A 493 64.55 -6.40 0.01
CA MET A 493 65.64 -7.05 -0.75
C MET A 493 65.21 -8.32 -1.51
N PHE A 494 65.76 -8.41 -2.74
CA PHE A 494 66.02 -9.50 -3.70
C PHE A 494 65.65 -10.97 -3.38
N GLY A 495 65.33 -11.81 -4.38
CA GLY A 495 65.16 -11.55 -5.82
C GLY A 495 65.36 -12.79 -6.73
N ASP A 496 65.09 -12.63 -8.04
CA ASP A 496 65.41 -13.55 -9.16
C ASP A 496 64.69 -14.94 -9.21
N LYS A 497 64.36 -15.54 -10.38
CA LYS A 497 64.29 -15.04 -11.79
C LYS A 497 63.45 -15.95 -12.71
N LYS A 498 62.74 -15.33 -13.68
CA LYS A 498 62.08 -15.82 -14.94
C LYS A 498 60.65 -15.23 -15.01
N LYS A 499 60.28 -14.29 -15.89
CA LYS A 499 60.42 -14.13 -17.37
C LYS A 499 59.89 -15.33 -18.15
N GLY A 500 58.87 -15.19 -19.03
CA GLY A 500 58.05 -14.00 -19.35
C GLY A 500 57.13 -14.21 -20.57
N LEU A 501 56.37 -13.17 -20.95
CA LEU A 501 55.32 -13.13 -22.00
C LEU A 501 54.09 -14.00 -21.65
N PHE A 502 52.82 -13.57 -21.84
CA PHE A 502 52.26 -12.48 -22.64
C PHE A 502 51.44 -11.47 -21.81
N GLY A 503 51.36 -10.21 -22.29
CA GLY A 503 50.52 -9.15 -21.70
C GLY A 503 49.19 -8.96 -22.42
N LYS A 504 48.15 -8.54 -21.67
CA LYS A 504 46.85 -8.16 -22.24
C LYS A 504 46.95 -6.84 -23.03
N LYS A 505 46.43 -6.83 -24.26
CA LYS A 505 45.80 -5.67 -24.92
C LYS A 505 44.41 -6.15 -25.34
N GLN A 506 43.32 -5.47 -24.94
CA GLN A 506 42.82 -4.25 -25.57
C GLN A 506 42.70 -4.41 -27.09
N ALA A 507 41.49 -4.72 -27.54
CA ALA A 507 41.12 -4.74 -28.95
C ALA A 507 40.51 -3.39 -29.30
N ASP A 508 41.15 -2.65 -30.21
CA ASP A 508 40.62 -1.40 -30.74
C ASP A 508 39.37 -1.65 -31.60
N THR A 509 38.25 -1.01 -31.27
CA THR A 509 37.08 -0.95 -32.15
C THR A 509 37.36 -0.06 -33.36
N LYS A 510 37.79 -0.66 -34.49
CA LYS A 510 37.71 0.01 -35.79
C LYS A 510 36.31 -0.12 -36.39
N LYS A 511 35.83 1.01 -36.93
CA LYS A 511 34.51 1.19 -37.56
C LYS A 511 34.39 0.33 -38.83
N PRO A 512 33.20 -0.17 -39.20
CA PRO A 512 33.04 -0.96 -40.42
C PRO A 512 33.49 -0.18 -41.67
N GLN A 513 34.35 -0.78 -42.48
CA GLN A 513 34.55 -0.37 -43.87
C GLN A 513 33.59 -1.16 -44.77
N ALA A 514 33.27 -0.59 -45.93
CA ALA A 514 32.31 -1.15 -46.87
C ALA A 514 32.74 -2.53 -47.41
N ALA A 515 31.78 -3.25 -47.99
CA ALA A 515 32.01 -4.57 -48.58
C ALA A 515 33.18 -4.56 -49.57
N ALA A 516 34.26 -5.25 -49.21
CA ALA A 516 35.24 -5.72 -50.18
C ALA A 516 34.64 -6.94 -50.91
N PRO A 517 34.97 -7.17 -52.19
CA PRO A 517 34.46 -8.32 -52.93
C PRO A 517 34.95 -9.63 -52.31
N GLU A 518 34.19 -10.69 -52.56
CA GLU A 518 34.60 -12.05 -52.23
C GLU A 518 35.95 -12.35 -52.91
N LYS A 519 36.96 -12.65 -52.10
CA LYS A 519 38.21 -13.25 -52.58
C LYS A 519 38.08 -14.76 -52.51
N ASP A 520 38.19 -15.40 -53.67
CA ASP A 520 38.29 -16.85 -53.77
C ASP A 520 39.48 -17.36 -52.94
N LEU A 521 39.18 -18.19 -51.95
CA LEU A 521 40.17 -18.93 -51.16
C LEU A 521 40.61 -20.20 -51.92
N GLU A 522 41.15 -20.00 -53.14
CA GLU A 522 41.83 -21.05 -53.89
C GLU A 522 43.34 -21.13 -53.58
N ASP A 523 43.98 -20.01 -53.21
CA ASP A 523 45.45 -19.88 -53.16
C ASP A 523 46.12 -20.27 -51.82
N ASP A 524 45.39 -20.41 -50.71
CA ASP A 524 45.95 -20.69 -49.37
C ASP A 524 46.32 -22.19 -49.12
N ILE A 525 46.82 -22.89 -50.15
CA ILE A 525 47.41 -24.24 -50.02
C ILE A 525 48.84 -24.24 -50.63
N PRO A 526 49.90 -24.35 -49.82
CA PRO A 526 51.26 -24.36 -50.32
C PRO A 526 51.53 -25.52 -51.30
N GLY A 527 51.81 -25.19 -52.56
CA GLY A 527 52.34 -26.13 -53.57
C GLY A 527 51.42 -26.53 -54.71
N ILE A 528 50.22 -25.94 -54.86
CA ILE A 528 49.29 -26.25 -55.96
C ILE A 528 49.15 -25.04 -56.89
N SER A 529 49.60 -25.17 -58.14
CA SER A 529 49.42 -24.13 -59.17
C SER A 529 48.04 -24.26 -59.81
N SER A 530 47.19 -23.24 -59.63
CA SER A 530 45.75 -23.31 -59.90
C SER A 530 45.33 -23.22 -61.38
N THR A 531 46.24 -22.85 -62.29
CA THR A 531 45.88 -22.35 -63.64
C THR A 531 45.62 -23.42 -64.71
N SER A 532 45.68 -24.72 -64.40
CA SER A 532 45.44 -25.79 -65.40
C SER A 532 44.79 -27.08 -64.88
N MET A 533 44.37 -27.11 -63.61
CA MET A 533 43.79 -28.31 -63.00
C MET A 533 42.26 -28.33 -63.12
N SER A 534 41.70 -29.51 -63.40
CA SER A 534 40.25 -29.71 -63.35
C SER A 534 39.72 -29.61 -61.92
N ILE A 535 38.41 -29.37 -61.80
CA ILE A 535 37.73 -29.21 -60.51
C ILE A 535 37.84 -30.50 -59.68
N LYS A 536 37.74 -31.68 -60.33
CA LYS A 536 37.99 -32.99 -59.71
C LYS A 536 39.39 -33.07 -59.09
N GLU A 537 40.42 -32.66 -59.82
CA GLU A 537 41.82 -32.70 -59.32
C GLU A 537 42.05 -31.71 -58.17
N LYS A 538 41.40 -30.54 -58.19
CA LYS A 538 41.40 -29.59 -57.05
C LYS A 538 40.80 -30.23 -55.79
N TYR A 539 39.65 -30.91 -55.89
CA TYR A 539 39.05 -31.59 -54.74
C TYR A 539 39.83 -32.85 -54.32
N ASP A 540 40.31 -33.70 -55.23
CA ASP A 540 41.19 -34.83 -54.91
C ASP A 540 42.47 -34.38 -54.20
N ALA A 541 43.03 -33.22 -54.54
CA ALA A 541 44.18 -32.65 -53.82
C ALA A 541 43.79 -32.18 -52.40
N ARG A 542 42.62 -31.53 -52.23
CA ARG A 542 42.09 -31.18 -50.90
C ARG A 542 41.78 -32.42 -50.04
N MET A 543 41.31 -33.52 -50.64
CA MET A 543 41.07 -34.79 -49.92
C MET A 543 42.35 -35.38 -49.31
N ARG A 544 43.50 -35.25 -49.99
CA ARG A 544 44.80 -35.73 -49.48
C ARG A 544 45.28 -34.96 -48.23
N MET A 545 44.73 -33.78 -47.98
CA MET A 545 45.12 -32.90 -46.85
C MET A 545 44.20 -33.03 -45.63
N LEU A 546 43.16 -33.87 -45.66
CA LEU A 546 42.13 -33.94 -44.61
C LEU A 546 42.68 -34.22 -43.20
N ASP A 547 43.69 -35.09 -43.05
CA ASP A 547 44.30 -35.39 -41.74
C ASP A 547 45.06 -34.20 -41.13
N GLN A 548 45.48 -33.23 -41.96
CA GLN A 548 46.17 -32.01 -41.55
C GLN A 548 45.20 -30.82 -41.35
N MET A 549 43.95 -30.95 -41.76
CA MET A 549 42.93 -29.92 -41.59
C MET A 549 42.30 -29.97 -40.18
N SER A 550 41.95 -28.79 -39.67
CA SER A 550 41.11 -28.65 -38.47
C SER A 550 39.66 -29.05 -38.73
N LEU A 551 38.91 -29.40 -37.68
CA LEU A 551 37.49 -29.75 -37.78
C LEU A 551 36.65 -28.67 -38.49
N TRP A 552 36.99 -27.39 -38.30
CA TRP A 552 36.35 -26.26 -39.01
C TRP A 552 36.67 -26.24 -40.51
N GLN A 553 37.94 -26.48 -40.89
CA GLN A 553 38.33 -26.56 -42.31
C GLN A 553 37.63 -27.74 -43.01
N ILE A 554 37.52 -28.89 -42.36
CA ILE A 554 36.84 -30.08 -42.92
C ILE A 554 35.34 -29.83 -43.10
N ARG A 555 34.68 -29.16 -42.14
CA ARG A 555 33.26 -28.74 -42.26
C ARG A 555 33.05 -27.79 -43.43
N ARG A 556 33.84 -26.71 -43.50
CA ARG A 556 33.76 -25.73 -44.59
C ARG A 556 34.05 -26.34 -45.96
N LEU A 557 34.95 -27.33 -46.03
CA LEU A 557 35.21 -28.09 -47.25
C LEU A 557 34.00 -28.94 -47.66
N ARG A 558 33.29 -29.57 -46.71
CA ARG A 558 32.05 -30.32 -46.99
C ARG A 558 30.93 -29.40 -47.50
N GLU A 559 30.75 -28.23 -46.89
CA GLU A 559 29.82 -27.19 -47.35
C GLU A 559 30.14 -26.77 -48.80
N GLN A 560 31.42 -26.56 -49.11
CA GLN A 560 31.87 -26.26 -50.48
C GLN A 560 31.53 -27.39 -51.47
N ILE A 561 31.86 -28.65 -51.17
CA ILE A 561 31.55 -29.82 -52.01
C ILE A 561 30.04 -29.91 -52.31
N GLN A 562 29.20 -29.71 -51.30
CA GLN A 562 27.74 -29.73 -51.45
C GLN A 562 27.28 -28.62 -52.39
N SER A 563 27.77 -27.38 -52.19
CA SER A 563 27.39 -26.21 -52.98
C SER A 563 27.90 -26.18 -54.43
N ASP A 564 28.99 -26.89 -54.75
CA ASP A 564 29.66 -26.76 -56.05
C ASP A 564 28.93 -27.53 -57.16
N GLU A 565 28.09 -26.85 -57.94
CA GLU A 565 27.32 -27.44 -59.06
C GLU A 565 28.19 -28.08 -60.17
N ARG A 566 29.50 -27.84 -60.17
CA ARG A 566 30.44 -28.31 -61.20
C ARG A 566 31.02 -29.70 -60.90
N LEU A 567 30.66 -30.30 -59.75
CA LEU A 567 30.99 -31.68 -59.39
C LEU A 567 29.85 -32.64 -59.76
N ASP A 568 30.22 -33.77 -60.36
CA ASP A 568 29.36 -34.95 -60.53
C ASP A 568 28.91 -35.53 -59.18
N TRP A 569 27.72 -36.14 -59.14
CA TRP A 569 27.13 -36.69 -57.93
C TRP A 569 27.97 -37.82 -57.32
N VAL A 570 28.65 -38.63 -58.15
CA VAL A 570 29.51 -39.73 -57.67
C VAL A 570 30.74 -39.17 -56.95
N ASP A 571 31.35 -38.11 -57.48
CA ASP A 571 32.45 -37.41 -56.82
C ASP A 571 31.98 -36.65 -55.57
N LYS A 572 30.80 -36.00 -55.60
CA LYS A 572 30.21 -35.38 -54.40
C LYS A 572 30.02 -36.39 -53.28
N GLU A 573 29.36 -37.53 -53.55
CA GLU A 573 29.13 -38.55 -52.53
C GLU A 573 30.45 -39.07 -51.95
N LYS A 574 31.43 -39.39 -52.82
CA LYS A 574 32.79 -39.79 -52.42
C LYS A 574 33.45 -38.74 -51.50
N TYR A 575 33.42 -37.46 -51.86
CA TYR A 575 34.06 -36.40 -51.08
C TYR A 575 33.28 -36.05 -49.79
N GLU A 576 31.96 -36.17 -49.78
CA GLU A 576 31.14 -36.06 -48.58
C GLU A 576 31.40 -37.21 -47.61
N GLN A 577 31.52 -38.45 -48.09
CA GLN A 577 31.88 -39.59 -47.24
C GLN A 577 33.28 -39.41 -46.63
N LEU A 578 34.28 -38.98 -47.41
CA LEU A 578 35.65 -38.73 -46.92
C LEU A 578 35.71 -37.58 -45.89
N THR A 579 35.08 -36.43 -46.17
CA THR A 579 35.01 -35.31 -45.21
C THR A 579 34.16 -35.63 -43.98
N LYS A 580 33.20 -36.56 -44.06
CA LYS A 580 32.45 -37.05 -42.90
C LYS A 580 33.28 -37.96 -42.01
N GLN A 581 34.05 -38.89 -42.59
CA GLN A 581 34.98 -39.74 -41.85
C GLN A 581 36.10 -38.92 -41.18
N ALA A 582 36.70 -37.97 -41.91
CA ALA A 582 37.74 -37.09 -41.37
C ALA A 582 37.24 -36.19 -40.23
N ALA A 583 36.03 -35.63 -40.35
CA ALA A 583 35.43 -34.83 -39.28
C ALA A 583 35.12 -35.67 -38.04
N TYR A 584 34.58 -36.90 -38.19
CA TYR A 584 34.37 -37.78 -37.03
C TYR A 584 35.68 -38.11 -36.32
N LYS A 585 36.76 -38.40 -37.07
CA LYS A 585 38.10 -38.64 -36.50
C LYS A 585 38.62 -37.42 -35.73
N LYS A 586 38.54 -36.22 -36.31
CA LYS A 586 38.97 -34.97 -35.63
C LYS A 586 38.09 -34.62 -34.43
N GLY A 587 36.78 -34.80 -34.51
CA GLY A 587 35.87 -34.61 -33.39
C GLY A 587 36.06 -35.65 -32.28
N GLU A 588 36.55 -36.85 -32.59
CA GLU A 588 36.93 -37.88 -31.62
C GLU A 588 38.24 -37.54 -30.91
N GLU A 589 39.24 -37.02 -31.64
CA GLU A 589 40.49 -36.47 -31.09
C GLU A 589 40.18 -35.30 -30.12
N GLU A 590 39.45 -34.28 -30.58
CA GLU A 590 39.05 -33.12 -29.76
C GLU A 590 38.21 -33.51 -28.53
N ALA A 591 37.30 -34.49 -28.65
CA ALA A 591 36.49 -34.95 -27.52
C ALA A 591 37.32 -35.69 -26.46
N ARG A 592 38.32 -36.50 -26.86
CA ARG A 592 39.19 -37.21 -25.91
C ARG A 592 40.10 -36.25 -25.14
N GLU A 593 40.80 -35.34 -25.84
CA GLU A 593 41.67 -34.32 -25.19
C GLU A 593 40.87 -33.51 -24.16
N LYS A 594 39.66 -33.11 -24.53
CA LYS A 594 38.75 -32.33 -23.68
C LYS A 594 38.25 -33.11 -22.46
N ALA A 595 37.99 -34.41 -22.60
CA ALA A 595 37.63 -35.26 -21.47
C ALA A 595 38.82 -35.45 -20.52
N GLU A 596 40.01 -35.76 -21.05
CA GLU A 596 41.24 -35.94 -20.27
C GLU A 596 41.59 -34.67 -19.45
N TYR A 597 41.56 -33.50 -20.08
CA TYR A 597 41.77 -32.20 -19.43
C TYR A 597 40.84 -31.97 -18.22
N CYS A 598 39.64 -32.54 -18.26
CA CYS A 598 38.59 -32.35 -17.25
C CYS A 598 38.64 -33.33 -16.07
N MET A 599 39.33 -34.48 -16.17
CA MET A 599 39.40 -35.50 -15.10
C MET A 599 39.85 -34.93 -13.74
N ASN A 600 40.68 -33.88 -13.76
CA ASN A 600 41.24 -33.22 -12.59
C ASN A 600 40.75 -31.77 -12.37
N ARG A 601 39.54 -31.45 -12.84
CA ARG A 601 38.95 -30.10 -12.71
C ARG A 601 37.74 -30.07 -11.74
N PRO A 602 37.34 -28.87 -11.25
CA PRO A 602 36.15 -28.71 -10.42
C PRO A 602 34.86 -29.08 -11.15
N TYR A 603 33.82 -29.42 -10.37
CA TYR A 603 32.50 -29.86 -10.83
C TYR A 603 31.95 -29.05 -12.01
N GLY A 604 31.93 -27.71 -11.90
CA GLY A 604 31.36 -26.83 -12.92
C GLY A 604 32.13 -26.82 -14.26
N VAL A 605 33.41 -27.20 -14.26
CA VAL A 605 34.21 -27.38 -15.48
C VAL A 605 33.88 -28.73 -16.13
N VAL A 606 33.73 -29.79 -15.33
CA VAL A 606 33.34 -31.13 -15.81
C VAL A 606 31.93 -31.08 -16.43
N LYS A 607 30.97 -30.45 -15.74
CA LYS A 607 29.59 -30.26 -16.24
C LYS A 607 29.58 -29.61 -17.63
N ARG A 608 30.31 -28.51 -17.82
CA ARG A 608 30.39 -27.82 -19.12
C ARG A 608 31.06 -28.66 -20.20
N ALA A 609 32.14 -29.36 -19.87
CA ALA A 609 32.82 -30.23 -20.83
C ALA A 609 31.93 -31.39 -21.30
N MET A 610 31.11 -31.97 -20.42
CA MET A 610 30.09 -32.97 -20.81
C MET A 610 29.05 -32.38 -21.77
N GLU A 611 28.54 -31.17 -21.49
CA GLU A 611 27.59 -30.49 -22.37
C GLU A 611 28.21 -30.22 -23.76
N GLU A 612 29.43 -29.70 -23.80
CA GLU A 612 30.15 -29.41 -25.03
C GLU A 612 30.50 -30.70 -25.83
N ILE A 613 30.91 -31.80 -25.16
CA ILE A 613 31.16 -33.11 -25.79
C ILE A 613 29.86 -33.72 -26.32
N SER A 614 28.72 -33.51 -25.65
CA SER A 614 27.43 -34.00 -26.13
C SER A 614 27.04 -33.41 -27.50
N GLN A 615 27.51 -32.19 -27.80
CA GLN A 615 27.26 -31.46 -29.04
C GLN A 615 28.32 -31.71 -30.14
N MET A 616 29.46 -32.35 -29.85
CA MET A 616 30.54 -32.59 -30.82
C MET A 616 30.17 -33.57 -31.96
N GLU A 617 30.81 -33.43 -33.11
CA GLU A 617 30.64 -34.30 -34.28
C GLU A 617 31.63 -35.46 -34.22
N CYS A 618 31.34 -36.44 -33.37
CA CYS A 618 32.18 -37.63 -33.13
C CYS A 618 31.32 -38.92 -33.10
N PRO A 619 31.93 -40.12 -33.19
CA PRO A 619 31.18 -41.38 -33.16
C PRO A 619 30.39 -41.57 -31.85
N LYS A 620 29.14 -42.04 -31.98
CA LYS A 620 28.19 -42.17 -30.84
C LYS A 620 28.76 -42.96 -29.66
N LEU A 621 29.37 -44.11 -29.93
CA LEU A 621 29.94 -44.98 -28.89
C LEU A 621 31.03 -44.28 -28.07
N VAL A 622 31.94 -43.54 -28.72
CA VAL A 622 32.99 -42.79 -28.00
C VAL A 622 32.40 -41.61 -27.23
N LYS A 623 31.39 -40.93 -27.78
CA LYS A 623 30.65 -39.90 -27.04
C LYS A 623 29.98 -40.46 -25.78
N GLU A 624 29.30 -41.60 -25.89
CA GLU A 624 28.63 -42.27 -24.78
C GLU A 624 29.63 -42.75 -23.70
N GLU A 625 30.78 -43.31 -24.11
CA GLU A 625 31.89 -43.70 -23.23
C GLU A 625 32.50 -42.51 -22.46
N LEU A 626 32.83 -41.42 -23.17
CA LEU A 626 33.41 -40.22 -22.56
C LEU A 626 32.42 -39.52 -21.61
N LEU A 627 31.15 -39.43 -21.99
CA LEU A 627 30.11 -38.87 -21.13
C LEU A 627 29.85 -39.71 -19.87
N LYS A 628 29.92 -41.04 -19.97
CA LYS A 628 29.86 -41.93 -18.79
C LYS A 628 31.02 -41.66 -17.84
N THR A 629 32.25 -41.67 -18.37
CA THR A 629 33.48 -41.48 -17.56
C THR A 629 33.50 -40.10 -16.89
N LEU A 630 33.13 -39.04 -17.61
CA LEU A 630 33.01 -37.70 -17.05
C LEU A 630 31.85 -37.58 -16.05
N GLY A 631 30.76 -38.36 -16.20
CA GLY A 631 29.68 -38.45 -15.23
C GLY A 631 30.14 -39.01 -13.87
N GLU A 632 30.96 -40.06 -13.88
CA GLU A 632 31.56 -40.63 -12.67
C GLU A 632 32.51 -39.63 -11.97
N VAL A 633 33.30 -38.87 -12.75
CA VAL A 633 34.15 -37.79 -12.23
C VAL A 633 33.32 -36.63 -11.69
N LYS A 634 32.29 -36.18 -12.42
CA LYS A 634 31.35 -35.13 -11.99
C LYS A 634 30.75 -35.47 -10.62
N LYS A 635 30.27 -36.70 -10.45
CA LYS A 635 29.70 -37.20 -9.20
C LYS A 635 30.66 -37.10 -8.04
N ARG A 636 31.87 -37.65 -8.19
CA ARG A 636 32.90 -37.59 -7.16
C ARG A 636 33.27 -36.14 -6.79
N ARG A 637 33.43 -35.25 -7.79
CA ARG A 637 33.74 -33.84 -7.55
C ARG A 637 32.62 -33.08 -6.84
N GLY A 638 31.36 -33.34 -7.20
CA GLY A 638 30.20 -32.75 -6.52
C GLY A 638 30.17 -33.09 -5.03
N GLN A 639 30.42 -34.36 -4.68
CA GLN A 639 30.48 -34.81 -3.28
C GLN A 639 31.70 -34.25 -2.52
N GLU A 640 32.90 -34.26 -3.14
CA GLU A 640 34.12 -33.67 -2.56
C GLU A 640 33.94 -32.17 -2.25
N GLU A 641 33.39 -31.40 -3.19
CA GLU A 641 33.21 -29.96 -3.03
C GLU A 641 32.07 -29.62 -2.05
N ALA A 642 30.94 -30.34 -2.09
CA ALA A 642 29.83 -30.13 -1.16
C ALA A 642 30.23 -30.46 0.29
N ALA A 643 31.01 -31.52 0.52
CA ALA A 643 31.59 -31.80 1.83
C ALA A 643 32.54 -30.68 2.30
N ALA A 644 33.42 -30.21 1.42
CA ALA A 644 34.36 -29.11 1.70
C ALA A 644 33.68 -27.73 1.83
N LEU A 645 32.41 -27.60 1.43
CA LEU A 645 31.56 -26.44 1.66
C LEU A 645 30.87 -26.54 3.03
N ILE A 646 30.27 -27.68 3.36
CA ILE A 646 29.64 -27.93 4.68
C ILE A 646 30.65 -27.82 5.83
N ALA A 647 31.88 -28.28 5.64
CA ALA A 647 32.96 -28.15 6.63
C ALA A 647 33.35 -26.69 6.98
N LYS A 648 32.76 -25.69 6.30
CA LYS A 648 32.97 -24.25 6.53
C LYS A 648 31.75 -23.54 7.12
N VAL A 649 30.67 -24.28 7.44
CA VAL A 649 29.45 -23.71 8.05
C VAL A 649 29.75 -23.24 9.48
N PRO A 650 29.46 -21.97 9.84
CA PRO A 650 29.65 -21.47 11.20
C PRO A 650 28.69 -22.13 12.20
N GLU A 651 29.14 -22.32 13.44
CA GLU A 651 28.30 -22.90 14.52
C GLU A 651 27.11 -21.99 14.92
N ASN A 652 27.29 -20.68 14.79
CA ASN A 652 26.24 -19.66 15.01
C ASN A 652 25.90 -18.98 13.67
N MET A 653 25.52 -19.80 12.68
CA MET A 653 25.18 -19.34 11.33
C MET A 653 23.94 -18.43 11.33
N THR A 654 24.01 -17.31 10.60
CA THR A 654 22.87 -16.40 10.37
C THR A 654 21.98 -16.87 9.22
N ARG A 655 20.73 -16.40 9.12
CA ARG A 655 19.82 -16.78 8.02
C ARG A 655 20.37 -16.40 6.64
N SER A 656 20.98 -15.21 6.51
CA SER A 656 21.66 -14.79 5.27
C SER A 656 22.78 -15.77 4.88
N GLN A 657 23.62 -16.19 5.84
CA GLN A 657 24.66 -17.20 5.58
C GLN A 657 24.05 -18.55 5.18
N TYR A 658 22.99 -19.00 5.85
CA TYR A 658 22.26 -20.23 5.51
C TYR A 658 21.77 -20.20 4.04
N HIS A 659 21.17 -19.10 3.59
CA HIS A 659 20.78 -18.94 2.19
C HIS A 659 21.98 -19.02 1.24
N THR A 660 23.10 -18.35 1.53
CA THR A 660 24.33 -18.43 0.72
C THR A 660 24.95 -19.83 0.68
N PHE A 661 24.86 -20.62 1.75
CA PHE A 661 25.30 -22.02 1.75
C PHE A 661 24.35 -22.92 0.95
N ARG A 662 23.02 -22.75 1.12
CA ARG A 662 22.00 -23.53 0.39
C ARG A 662 22.03 -23.24 -1.12
N GLU A 663 22.20 -21.98 -1.52
CA GLU A 663 22.38 -21.58 -2.92
C GLU A 663 23.58 -22.25 -3.57
N LYS A 664 24.72 -22.35 -2.84
CA LYS A 664 25.92 -23.03 -3.34
C LYS A 664 25.77 -24.54 -3.43
N LEU A 665 25.07 -25.18 -2.48
CA LEU A 665 24.74 -26.62 -2.57
C LEU A 665 23.86 -26.92 -3.77
N ASN A 666 22.88 -26.04 -4.08
CA ASN A 666 21.99 -26.19 -5.22
C ASN A 666 22.70 -26.13 -6.59
N GLN A 667 24.00 -25.82 -6.66
CA GLN A 667 24.77 -25.81 -7.92
C GLN A 667 25.21 -27.22 -8.35
N TYR A 668 25.08 -28.23 -7.50
CA TYR A 668 25.53 -29.61 -7.73
C TYR A 668 24.42 -30.51 -8.31
N ASP A 669 23.88 -30.12 -9.48
CA ASP A 669 22.77 -30.80 -10.16
C ASP A 669 22.94 -32.33 -10.32
N GLY A 670 21.91 -33.09 -9.95
CA GLY A 670 21.81 -34.53 -10.23
C GLY A 670 22.66 -35.43 -9.33
N GLU A 671 23.39 -34.87 -8.36
CA GLU A 671 24.05 -35.63 -7.30
C GLU A 671 23.18 -35.70 -6.04
N ASP A 672 23.33 -36.77 -5.25
CA ASP A 672 22.68 -36.84 -3.94
C ASP A 672 23.39 -35.92 -2.94
N ILE A 673 22.80 -34.74 -2.78
CA ILE A 673 23.21 -33.71 -1.81
C ILE A 673 22.27 -33.65 -0.60
N SER A 674 21.40 -34.64 -0.38
CA SER A 674 20.44 -34.68 0.73
C SER A 674 21.15 -34.55 2.10
N VAL A 675 22.14 -35.41 2.33
CA VAL A 675 22.97 -35.45 3.56
C VAL A 675 23.61 -34.10 3.88
N TYR A 676 24.07 -33.35 2.87
CA TYR A 676 24.67 -32.03 3.07
C TYR A 676 23.62 -30.97 3.43
N ASN A 677 22.42 -31.04 2.84
CA ASN A 677 21.30 -30.18 3.22
C ASN A 677 20.80 -30.48 4.64
N GLU A 678 20.74 -31.75 5.06
CA GLU A 678 20.36 -32.14 6.42
C GLU A 678 21.32 -31.55 7.47
N VAL A 679 22.63 -31.59 7.24
CA VAL A 679 23.63 -30.96 8.14
C VAL A 679 23.45 -29.44 8.19
N LEU A 680 23.17 -28.79 7.05
CA LEU A 680 22.93 -27.35 6.99
C LEU A 680 21.63 -26.95 7.72
N GLU A 681 20.56 -27.73 7.59
CA GLU A 681 19.30 -27.51 8.31
C GLU A 681 19.41 -27.84 9.81
N GLY A 682 20.21 -28.85 10.19
CA GLY A 682 20.56 -29.15 11.58
C GLY A 682 21.27 -27.98 12.26
N SER A 683 22.26 -27.38 11.58
CA SER A 683 22.95 -26.16 12.05
C SER A 683 21.97 -24.98 12.20
N ARG A 684 21.11 -24.74 11.21
CA ARG A 684 20.05 -23.72 11.28
C ARG A 684 19.12 -23.93 12.50
N ARG A 685 18.62 -25.15 12.69
CA ARG A 685 17.74 -25.53 13.82
C ARG A 685 18.39 -25.35 15.19
N LEU A 686 19.71 -25.44 15.30
CA LEU A 686 20.45 -25.16 16.53
C LEU A 686 20.65 -23.66 16.76
N SER A 687 20.99 -22.91 15.70
CA SER A 687 21.17 -21.45 15.75
C SER A 687 19.87 -20.73 16.13
N GLU A 688 18.75 -21.03 15.45
CA GLU A 688 17.44 -20.41 15.74
C GLU A 688 16.95 -20.72 17.16
N LYS A 689 17.10 -21.97 17.63
CA LYS A 689 16.74 -22.38 18.99
C LYS A 689 17.54 -21.63 20.07
N ARG A 690 18.82 -21.33 19.82
CA ARG A 690 19.66 -20.49 20.71
C ARG A 690 19.18 -19.05 20.74
N GLU A 691 18.83 -18.49 19.58
CA GLU A 691 18.33 -17.12 19.46
C GLU A 691 16.97 -16.96 20.18
N ILE A 692 16.03 -17.87 19.95
CA ILE A 692 14.70 -17.88 20.58
C ILE A 692 14.83 -17.98 22.11
N ALA A 693 15.69 -18.87 22.63
CA ALA A 693 15.96 -18.95 24.07
C ALA A 693 16.53 -17.65 24.65
N SER A 694 17.35 -16.92 23.88
CA SER A 694 17.86 -15.59 24.24
C SER A 694 16.77 -14.51 24.22
N MET A 695 15.80 -14.57 23.30
CA MET A 695 14.62 -13.71 23.30
C MET A 695 13.76 -13.95 24.55
N LEU A 696 13.36 -15.20 24.81
CA LEU A 696 12.52 -15.55 25.96
C LEU A 696 13.17 -15.18 27.30
N LYS A 697 14.50 -15.32 27.43
CA LYS A 697 15.25 -14.85 28.59
C LYS A 697 15.19 -13.33 28.79
N ARG A 698 15.24 -12.54 27.71
CA ARG A 698 15.07 -11.07 27.74
C ARG A 698 13.61 -10.68 28.03
N ALA A 699 12.64 -11.44 27.52
CA ALA A 699 11.21 -11.21 27.68
C ALA A 699 10.75 -11.20 29.15
N VAL A 700 11.44 -11.91 30.05
CA VAL A 700 11.14 -11.92 31.51
C VAL A 700 11.27 -10.52 32.16
N ARG A 701 12.06 -9.62 31.57
CA ARG A 701 12.30 -8.26 32.08
C ARG A 701 11.91 -7.17 31.07
N SER A 702 11.14 -7.51 30.05
CA SER A 702 10.73 -6.59 28.99
C SER A 702 9.40 -5.91 29.29
N ASP A 703 9.28 -4.66 28.85
CA ASP A 703 8.02 -3.94 28.82
C ASP A 703 7.13 -4.44 27.65
N ARG A 704 5.89 -3.93 27.57
CA ARG A 704 4.96 -4.24 26.48
C ARG A 704 5.60 -4.03 25.10
N ASN A 705 6.35 -2.94 24.90
CA ASN A 705 6.95 -2.63 23.59
C ASN A 705 8.17 -3.53 23.32
N GLY A 706 8.93 -3.93 24.34
CA GLY A 706 9.98 -4.95 24.23
C GLY A 706 9.43 -6.31 23.82
N LEU A 707 8.32 -6.75 24.40
CA LEU A 707 7.63 -7.98 24.02
C LEU A 707 7.08 -7.91 22.59
N MET A 708 6.43 -6.80 22.21
CA MET A 708 5.94 -6.59 20.84
C MET A 708 7.07 -6.60 19.80
N ARG A 709 8.22 -5.98 20.07
CA ARG A 709 9.40 -6.05 19.17
C ARG A 709 9.90 -7.49 18.98
N MET A 710 9.90 -8.32 20.04
CA MET A 710 10.27 -9.73 19.92
C MET A 710 9.22 -10.54 19.14
N LEU A 711 7.93 -10.20 19.26
CA LEU A 711 6.85 -10.81 18.48
C LEU A 711 6.95 -10.48 16.98
N THR A 712 7.20 -9.22 16.65
CA THR A 712 7.54 -8.77 15.28
C THR A 712 8.73 -9.57 14.76
N GLN A 713 9.84 -9.60 15.50
CA GLN A 713 11.06 -10.28 15.07
C GLN A 713 10.86 -11.79 14.82
N LEU A 714 10.10 -12.49 15.67
CA LEU A 714 9.80 -13.92 15.49
C LEU A 714 8.86 -14.21 14.31
N LYS A 715 8.04 -13.25 13.89
CA LYS A 715 7.10 -13.40 12.77
C LYS A 715 7.70 -12.96 11.42
N GLU A 716 8.58 -11.96 11.42
CA GLU A 716 9.10 -11.33 10.20
C GLU A 716 10.50 -11.85 9.79
N ASP A 717 11.42 -12.13 10.73
CA ASP A 717 12.81 -12.51 10.39
C ASP A 717 12.95 -13.93 9.79
N GLY A 718 11.87 -14.64 9.47
CA GLY A 718 11.90 -15.91 8.75
C GLY A 718 12.39 -17.13 9.56
N PHE A 719 12.10 -17.18 10.87
CA PHE A 719 12.32 -18.37 11.70
C PHE A 719 11.54 -19.60 11.21
N LEU A 720 11.99 -20.81 11.55
CA LEU A 720 11.21 -22.04 11.37
C LEU A 720 9.94 -22.01 12.26
N PRO A 721 8.72 -22.18 11.70
CA PRO A 721 7.48 -22.10 12.48
C PRO A 721 7.44 -23.04 13.68
N GLU A 722 7.91 -24.28 13.49
CA GLU A 722 8.07 -25.31 14.53
C GLU A 722 8.79 -24.82 15.80
N GLN A 723 9.75 -23.90 15.65
CA GLN A 723 10.52 -23.34 16.76
C GLN A 723 9.96 -21.99 17.24
N ALA A 724 9.42 -21.17 16.34
CA ALA A 724 8.92 -19.84 16.65
C ALA A 724 7.56 -19.87 17.36
N GLU A 725 6.62 -20.73 16.95
CA GLU A 725 5.25 -20.72 17.49
C GLU A 725 5.14 -20.91 19.02
N PRO A 726 5.93 -21.78 19.70
CA PRO A 726 5.89 -21.87 21.15
C PRO A 726 6.28 -20.53 21.82
N ALA A 727 7.31 -19.87 21.29
CA ALA A 727 7.79 -18.58 21.81
C ALA A 727 6.81 -17.44 21.50
N ILE A 728 6.21 -17.41 20.30
CA ILE A 728 5.16 -16.46 19.92
C ILE A 728 3.98 -16.57 20.89
N ARG A 729 3.48 -17.80 21.15
CA ARG A 729 2.37 -18.03 22.10
C ARG A 729 2.72 -17.58 23.51
N GLU A 730 3.95 -17.81 23.98
CA GLU A 730 4.39 -17.36 25.30
C GLU A 730 4.45 -15.82 25.41
N LEU A 731 4.98 -15.15 24.38
CA LEU A 731 5.08 -13.68 24.34
C LEU A 731 3.70 -13.03 24.18
N GLU A 732 2.80 -13.56 23.35
CA GLU A 732 1.42 -13.09 23.21
C GLU A 732 0.66 -13.25 24.54
N GLY A 733 0.83 -14.36 25.25
CA GLY A 733 0.29 -14.56 26.59
C GLY A 733 0.81 -13.54 27.62
N ARG A 734 2.10 -13.17 27.53
CA ARG A 734 2.71 -12.14 28.38
C ARG A 734 2.19 -10.73 28.07
N VAL A 735 2.02 -10.36 26.79
CA VAL A 735 1.42 -9.07 26.39
C VAL A 735 -0.03 -9.00 26.82
N ARG A 736 -0.80 -10.08 26.59
CA ARG A 736 -2.18 -10.24 27.08
C ARG A 736 -2.29 -9.99 28.58
N ALA A 737 -1.46 -10.66 29.39
CA ALA A 737 -1.47 -10.52 30.85
C ALA A 737 -0.92 -9.18 31.38
N ILE A 738 -0.35 -8.32 30.52
CA ILE A 738 -0.04 -6.91 30.83
C ILE A 738 -1.26 -6.04 30.51
N ASP A 739 -1.84 -6.23 29.33
CA ASP A 739 -2.99 -5.46 28.85
C ASP A 739 -4.23 -5.68 29.74
N GLU A 740 -4.55 -6.94 30.06
CA GLU A 740 -5.61 -7.32 31.01
C GLU A 740 -5.43 -6.60 32.36
N LYS A 741 -4.22 -6.56 32.92
CA LYS A 741 -3.93 -5.86 34.20
C LYS A 741 -3.99 -4.32 34.14
N VAL A 742 -4.06 -3.75 32.94
CA VAL A 742 -4.32 -2.31 32.75
C VAL A 742 -5.83 -2.08 32.55
N ILE A 743 -6.50 -2.96 31.80
CA ILE A 743 -7.96 -2.98 31.62
C ILE A 743 -8.66 -3.13 32.98
N ASP A 744 -8.24 -4.10 33.81
CA ASP A 744 -8.75 -4.33 35.17
C ASP A 744 -8.67 -3.09 36.08
N LYS A 745 -7.69 -2.20 35.85
CA LYS A 745 -7.54 -0.94 36.61
C LYS A 745 -8.41 0.19 36.08
N ILE A 746 -8.76 0.15 34.79
CA ILE A 746 -9.66 1.11 34.16
C ILE A 746 -11.12 0.74 34.45
N CYS A 747 -11.47 -0.55 34.44
CA CYS A 747 -12.84 -1.03 34.57
C CYS A 747 -13.01 -2.28 35.47
N PRO A 748 -12.61 -2.23 36.76
CA PRO A 748 -12.59 -3.39 37.67
C PRO A 748 -13.96 -4.06 37.93
N ASN A 749 -15.06 -3.37 37.63
CA ASN A 749 -16.41 -3.96 37.64
C ASN A 749 -17.31 -3.19 36.68
N ILE A 750 -17.26 -3.52 35.38
CA ILE A 750 -18.09 -2.91 34.33
C ILE A 750 -19.58 -2.91 34.72
N MET A 751 -20.08 -4.01 35.28
CA MET A 751 -21.50 -4.14 35.66
C MET A 751 -21.91 -3.27 36.86
N GLY A 752 -20.95 -2.84 37.68
CA GLY A 752 -21.18 -1.95 38.82
C GLY A 752 -21.04 -0.45 38.51
N MET A 753 -20.42 -0.07 37.39
CA MET A 753 -20.13 1.32 37.03
C MET A 753 -21.38 2.19 36.89
N THR A 754 -21.28 3.47 37.26
CA THR A 754 -22.23 4.52 36.84
C THR A 754 -22.01 4.89 35.37
N PHE A 755 -22.90 5.69 34.78
CA PHE A 755 -22.80 6.09 33.37
C PHE A 755 -21.47 6.83 33.09
N ASN A 756 -21.14 7.84 33.90
CA ASN A 756 -19.92 8.63 33.73
C ASN A 756 -18.64 7.77 33.89
N GLN A 757 -18.64 6.83 34.85
CA GLN A 757 -17.52 5.90 35.05
C GLN A 757 -17.32 4.96 33.86
N ALA A 758 -18.43 4.46 33.28
CA ALA A 758 -18.39 3.62 32.10
C ALA A 758 -17.97 4.40 30.85
N ALA A 759 -18.39 5.66 30.69
CA ALA A 759 -17.99 6.52 29.58
C ALA A 759 -16.49 6.89 29.65
N GLU A 760 -16.01 7.30 30.83
CA GLU A 760 -14.58 7.59 31.05
C GLU A 760 -13.71 6.33 30.84
N ALA A 761 -14.22 5.15 31.20
CA ALA A 761 -13.57 3.88 30.90
C ALA A 761 -13.58 3.56 29.40
N TYR A 762 -14.68 3.80 28.69
CA TYR A 762 -14.78 3.62 27.24
C TYR A 762 -13.71 4.45 26.52
N GLU A 763 -13.63 5.75 26.79
CA GLU A 763 -12.61 6.66 26.20
C GLU A 763 -11.17 6.20 26.47
N LYS A 764 -10.88 5.76 27.72
CA LYS A 764 -9.55 5.25 28.10
C LYS A 764 -9.18 3.95 27.40
N ILE A 765 -10.14 3.06 27.15
CA ILE A 765 -9.92 1.81 26.41
C ILE A 765 -9.79 2.10 24.91
N GLU A 766 -10.63 2.98 24.36
CA GLU A 766 -10.67 3.35 22.94
C GLU A 766 -9.41 4.15 22.51
N GLY A 767 -8.93 5.08 23.33
CA GLY A 767 -7.66 5.77 23.11
C GLY A 767 -6.40 4.92 23.44
N GLY A 768 -6.57 3.78 24.12
CA GLY A 768 -5.46 2.97 24.62
C GLY A 768 -4.88 1.96 23.61
N VAL A 769 -3.60 1.63 23.81
CA VAL A 769 -2.84 0.68 22.98
C VAL A 769 -2.87 -0.72 23.60
N PHE A 770 -3.93 -1.46 23.29
CA PHE A 770 -4.19 -2.82 23.77
C PHE A 770 -4.16 -3.85 22.61
N LEU A 771 -4.12 -5.15 22.92
CA LEU A 771 -4.41 -6.20 21.93
C LEU A 771 -5.82 -6.00 21.33
N PRO A 772 -6.02 -6.08 20.00
CA PRO A 772 -7.30 -5.79 19.36
C PRO A 772 -8.50 -6.54 19.96
N ALA A 773 -8.38 -7.86 20.16
CA ALA A 773 -9.45 -8.67 20.74
C ALA A 773 -9.87 -8.19 22.14
N LEU A 774 -8.89 -8.00 23.05
CA LEU A 774 -9.16 -7.48 24.40
C LEU A 774 -9.85 -6.10 24.37
N LYS A 775 -9.42 -5.24 23.46
CA LYS A 775 -9.98 -3.90 23.28
C LYS A 775 -11.45 -3.97 22.85
N THR A 776 -11.75 -4.75 21.81
CA THR A 776 -13.11 -4.93 21.30
C THR A 776 -14.03 -5.60 22.33
N ASP A 777 -13.59 -6.70 22.95
CA ASP A 777 -14.35 -7.40 24.00
C ASP A 777 -14.71 -6.46 25.17
N THR A 778 -13.75 -5.63 25.59
CA THR A 778 -13.94 -4.67 26.69
C THR A 778 -14.89 -3.54 26.31
N LEU A 779 -14.73 -2.94 25.13
CA LEU A 779 -15.61 -1.87 24.64
C LEU A 779 -17.04 -2.35 24.46
N GLU A 780 -17.25 -3.58 23.94
CA GLU A 780 -18.58 -4.17 23.80
C GLU A 780 -19.27 -4.41 25.16
N MET A 781 -18.52 -4.80 26.20
CA MET A 781 -19.05 -4.92 27.56
C MET A 781 -19.43 -3.56 28.17
N ILE A 782 -18.62 -2.52 27.94
CA ILE A 782 -18.86 -1.17 28.45
C ILE A 782 -20.05 -0.52 27.72
N ASP A 783 -20.15 -0.65 26.39
CA ASP A 783 -21.28 -0.17 25.59
C ASP A 783 -22.61 -0.79 26.03
N LYS A 784 -22.64 -2.10 26.31
CA LYS A 784 -23.80 -2.79 26.88
C LYS A 784 -24.19 -2.24 28.25
N ARG A 785 -23.23 -1.82 29.08
CA ARG A 785 -23.51 -1.16 30.37
C ARG A 785 -24.10 0.22 30.17
N LEU A 786 -23.51 1.05 29.30
CA LEU A 786 -23.98 2.40 28.98
C LEU A 786 -25.39 2.38 28.40
N THR A 787 -25.61 1.54 27.38
CA THR A 787 -26.92 1.27 26.76
C THR A 787 -27.94 0.84 27.79
N LYS A 788 -27.64 -0.16 28.64
CA LYS A 788 -28.57 -0.61 29.68
C LYS A 788 -28.91 0.50 30.67
N LEU A 789 -27.94 1.27 31.15
CA LEU A 789 -28.19 2.36 32.10
C LEU A 789 -29.15 3.42 31.54
N LYS A 790 -28.97 3.83 30.28
CA LYS A 790 -29.83 4.83 29.62
C LYS A 790 -31.18 4.26 29.20
N MET A 791 -31.26 2.97 28.88
CA MET A 791 -32.53 2.25 28.71
C MET A 791 -33.32 2.16 30.04
N ASP A 792 -32.69 1.72 31.14
CA ASP A 792 -33.32 1.65 32.46
C ASP A 792 -33.81 3.05 32.93
N GLU A 793 -33.03 4.11 32.68
CA GLU A 793 -33.43 5.51 32.90
C GLU A 793 -34.63 5.92 32.03
N CYS A 794 -34.60 5.63 30.73
CA CYS A 794 -35.70 5.97 29.82
C CYS A 794 -37.00 5.25 30.20
N GLY A 795 -36.94 3.96 30.55
CA GLY A 795 -38.11 3.21 31.01
C GLY A 795 -38.81 3.87 32.21
N LEU A 796 -38.06 4.44 33.16
CA LEU A 796 -38.62 5.17 34.30
C LEU A 796 -39.26 6.52 33.90
N LEU A 797 -38.78 7.16 32.84
CA LEU A 797 -39.37 8.38 32.29
C LEU A 797 -40.66 8.09 31.50
N VAL A 798 -40.69 6.97 30.78
CA VAL A 798 -41.84 6.49 30.01
C VAL A 798 -43.04 6.23 30.91
N GLU A 799 -42.87 5.45 31.99
CA GLU A 799 -43.99 5.19 32.91
C GLU A 799 -44.45 6.49 33.60
N LYS A 800 -43.53 7.36 34.07
CA LYS A 800 -43.93 8.65 34.67
C LYS A 800 -44.74 9.52 33.71
N LEU A 801 -44.41 9.54 32.42
CA LEU A 801 -45.18 10.31 31.44
C LEU A 801 -46.56 9.71 31.19
N LYS A 802 -46.69 8.37 31.13
CA LYS A 802 -47.99 7.68 31.07
C LYS A 802 -48.86 8.04 32.28
N ASP A 803 -48.34 7.86 33.50
CA ASP A 803 -49.02 8.20 34.76
C ASP A 803 -49.48 9.67 34.77
N SER A 804 -48.70 10.56 34.15
CA SER A 804 -49.02 11.99 34.06
C SER A 804 -50.10 12.33 33.03
N LEU A 805 -50.34 11.45 32.04
CA LEU A 805 -51.31 11.61 30.95
C LEU A 805 -52.60 10.81 31.16
N GLU A 806 -52.59 9.81 32.06
CA GLU A 806 -53.75 8.98 32.37
C GLU A 806 -54.97 9.81 32.76
N GLY A 807 -56.14 9.46 32.22
CA GLY A 807 -57.41 10.16 32.42
C GLY A 807 -57.54 11.55 31.78
N LYS A 808 -56.48 12.12 31.19
CA LYS A 808 -56.48 13.49 30.63
C LYS A 808 -56.60 13.55 29.10
N ILE A 809 -56.30 12.45 28.41
CA ILE A 809 -56.31 12.32 26.94
C ILE A 809 -57.16 11.11 26.56
N SER A 810 -57.92 11.23 25.46
CA SER A 810 -58.72 10.11 24.93
C SER A 810 -58.24 9.60 23.56
N ASP A 811 -57.46 10.38 22.82
CA ASP A 811 -56.78 9.91 21.59
C ASP A 811 -55.41 9.29 21.91
N THR A 812 -55.42 8.01 22.26
CA THR A 812 -54.20 7.21 22.48
C THR A 812 -53.59 6.66 21.18
N GLU A 813 -54.31 6.71 20.04
CA GLU A 813 -53.84 6.14 18.76
C GLU A 813 -52.72 6.96 18.09
N ARG A 814 -52.36 8.11 18.66
CA ARG A 814 -51.32 9.03 18.16
C ARG A 814 -50.16 9.24 19.15
N ILE A 815 -50.16 8.57 20.30
CA ILE A 815 -49.15 8.72 21.36
C ILE A 815 -48.47 7.36 21.55
N HIS A 816 -47.28 7.21 20.97
CA HIS A 816 -46.52 5.96 20.96
C HIS A 816 -45.37 6.05 21.96
N PHE A 817 -45.54 5.42 23.12
CA PHE A 817 -44.53 5.39 24.19
C PHE A 817 -43.35 4.48 23.84
N TYR A 818 -42.13 4.88 24.21
CA TYR A 818 -40.97 4.02 24.01
C TYR A 818 -40.85 3.01 25.16
N GLU A 819 -41.69 1.98 25.16
CA GLU A 819 -41.81 0.99 26.24
C GLU A 819 -40.59 0.07 26.40
N VAL A 820 -39.43 0.60 26.82
CA VAL A 820 -38.11 -0.07 26.88
C VAL A 820 -38.18 -1.53 27.34
N ARG A 821 -38.98 -1.82 28.39
CA ARG A 821 -39.17 -3.16 28.94
C ARG A 821 -39.76 -4.18 27.96
N LYS A 822 -40.42 -3.75 26.88
CA LYS A 822 -40.86 -4.61 25.76
C LYS A 822 -39.76 -4.77 24.70
N ILE A 823 -39.01 -3.71 24.35
CA ILE A 823 -37.83 -3.81 23.45
C ILE A 823 -36.83 -4.82 24.02
N MET A 824 -36.42 -4.67 25.28
CA MET A 824 -35.39 -5.52 25.91
C MET A 824 -35.80 -6.99 26.09
N ARG A 825 -37.09 -7.31 25.93
CA ARG A 825 -37.61 -8.69 25.92
C ARG A 825 -37.94 -9.22 24.51
N GLY A 826 -38.04 -8.34 23.52
CA GLY A 826 -38.56 -8.69 22.21
C GLY A 826 -40.09 -8.87 22.15
N ASP A 827 -40.82 -8.18 23.05
CA ASP A 827 -42.28 -8.22 23.19
C ASP A 827 -42.97 -6.99 22.55
N TRP A 828 -42.25 -6.19 21.76
CA TRP A 828 -42.74 -4.95 21.16
C TRP A 828 -43.49 -5.20 19.83
N SER A 829 -44.54 -4.43 19.52
CA SER A 829 -45.32 -4.70 18.30
C SER A 829 -44.59 -4.21 17.04
N PRO A 830 -44.53 -4.99 15.96
CA PRO A 830 -43.76 -4.62 14.76
C PRO A 830 -44.16 -3.26 14.17
N ARG A 831 -45.46 -2.93 14.23
CA ARG A 831 -46.00 -1.66 13.74
C ARG A 831 -45.54 -0.46 14.57
N GLU A 832 -45.46 -0.58 15.89
CA GLU A 832 -44.94 0.48 16.75
C GLU A 832 -43.43 0.62 16.60
N ALA A 833 -42.70 -0.49 16.42
CA ALA A 833 -41.26 -0.46 16.13
C ALA A 833 -40.97 0.24 14.79
N GLU A 834 -41.71 -0.10 13.71
CA GLU A 834 -41.60 0.57 12.42
C GLU A 834 -41.91 2.07 12.51
N LEU A 835 -42.98 2.44 13.21
CA LEU A 835 -43.40 3.84 13.40
C LEU A 835 -42.32 4.66 14.13
N VAL A 836 -41.80 4.13 15.25
CA VAL A 836 -40.77 4.82 16.05
C VAL A 836 -39.43 4.87 15.32
N ALA A 837 -39.00 3.76 14.70
CA ALA A 837 -37.78 3.73 13.89
C ALA A 837 -37.86 4.71 12.71
N ARG A 838 -39.02 4.81 12.06
CA ARG A 838 -39.27 5.79 10.99
C ARG A 838 -39.19 7.22 11.51
N ALA A 839 -39.84 7.54 12.63
CA ALA A 839 -39.77 8.86 13.24
C ALA A 839 -38.30 9.24 13.58
N LEU A 840 -37.60 8.34 14.30
CA LEU A 840 -36.20 8.53 14.69
C LEU A 840 -35.28 8.77 13.49
N ASN A 841 -35.43 7.97 12.43
CA ASN A 841 -34.60 8.06 11.22
C ASN A 841 -34.99 9.21 10.28
N THR A 842 -36.19 9.80 10.44
CA THR A 842 -36.64 10.94 9.61
C THR A 842 -36.20 12.28 10.21
N TYR A 843 -36.27 12.45 11.55
CA TYR A 843 -36.04 13.76 12.17
C TYR A 843 -35.39 13.78 13.56
N ALA A 844 -34.98 12.64 14.11
CA ALA A 844 -34.07 12.58 15.26
C ALA A 844 -32.73 11.93 14.87
N THR A 845 -32.21 12.30 13.70
CA THR A 845 -30.93 11.84 13.15
C THR A 845 -29.72 12.42 13.90
N GLU A 846 -29.88 13.59 14.53
CA GLU A 846 -28.85 14.31 15.30
C GLU A 846 -28.80 13.92 16.79
N ARG A 847 -29.56 12.88 17.20
CA ARG A 847 -29.61 12.42 18.59
C ARG A 847 -28.30 11.73 19.04
N ASP A 848 -27.99 11.80 20.32
CA ASP A 848 -26.83 11.10 20.89
C ASP A 848 -27.01 9.56 20.85
N ARG A 849 -25.89 8.81 20.82
CA ARG A 849 -25.86 7.32 20.79
C ARG A 849 -26.72 6.67 21.88
N TYR A 850 -26.85 7.32 23.04
CA TYR A 850 -27.61 6.81 24.18
C TYR A 850 -28.86 7.65 24.52
N GLU A 851 -29.29 8.52 23.59
CA GLU A 851 -30.50 9.33 23.69
C GLU A 851 -31.71 8.56 23.14
N PHE A 852 -32.32 7.75 24.01
CA PHE A 852 -33.53 7.01 23.69
C PHE A 852 -34.77 7.93 23.76
N PRO A 853 -35.74 7.81 22.84
CA PRO A 853 -36.98 8.57 22.94
C PRO A 853 -37.81 8.09 24.14
N ILE A 854 -38.66 8.97 24.67
CA ILE A 854 -39.64 8.68 25.73
C ILE A 854 -41.01 8.41 25.10
N PHE A 855 -41.41 9.21 24.11
CA PHE A 855 -42.57 8.94 23.27
C PHE A 855 -42.51 9.69 21.92
N VAL A 856 -43.36 9.26 20.99
CA VAL A 856 -43.60 9.89 19.69
C VAL A 856 -45.07 10.32 19.59
N CYS A 857 -45.33 11.59 19.25
CA CYS A 857 -46.64 12.09 18.89
C CYS A 857 -46.78 12.10 17.36
N ASP A 858 -47.60 11.21 16.81
CA ASP A 858 -47.77 11.09 15.35
C ASP A 858 -48.83 12.07 14.83
N SER A 859 -48.43 13.05 14.01
CA SER A 859 -49.33 13.97 13.32
C SER A 859 -49.65 13.56 11.88
N SER A 860 -49.00 12.52 11.36
CA SER A 860 -49.19 12.06 9.98
C SER A 860 -50.64 11.63 9.69
N SER A 861 -51.01 11.77 8.42
CA SER A 861 -52.31 11.30 7.90
C SER A 861 -52.41 9.78 7.87
N ARG A 862 -51.27 9.08 7.73
CA ARG A 862 -51.20 7.61 7.59
C ARG A 862 -50.94 6.86 8.90
N LYS A 863 -50.75 7.56 10.04
CA LYS A 863 -50.35 6.98 11.33
C LYS A 863 -49.11 6.08 11.21
N ASN A 864 -48.03 6.66 10.66
CA ASN A 864 -46.77 6.00 10.34
C ASN A 864 -45.51 6.77 10.79
N GLY A 865 -45.63 7.77 11.68
CA GLY A 865 -44.50 8.47 12.28
C GLY A 865 -43.72 9.43 11.36
N ALA A 866 -44.13 9.62 10.10
CA ALA A 866 -43.40 10.47 9.14
C ALA A 866 -43.44 11.97 9.49
N GLU A 867 -44.50 12.42 10.17
CA GLU A 867 -44.71 13.79 10.65
C GLU A 867 -45.14 13.72 12.12
N GLY A 868 -44.68 14.67 12.93
CA GLY A 868 -44.95 14.66 14.36
C GLY A 868 -43.82 15.25 15.20
N PHE A 869 -43.74 14.82 16.45
CA PHE A 869 -42.58 15.09 17.30
C PHE A 869 -42.22 13.90 18.19
N ILE A 870 -40.94 13.86 18.57
CA ILE A 870 -40.34 12.90 19.50
C ILE A 870 -39.87 13.70 20.71
N LEU A 871 -40.25 13.27 21.91
CA LEU A 871 -39.64 13.75 23.14
C LEU A 871 -38.57 12.74 23.59
N THR A 872 -37.35 13.18 23.79
CA THR A 872 -36.26 12.45 24.46
C THR A 872 -36.01 13.08 25.84
N PRO A 873 -35.04 12.60 26.65
CA PRO A 873 -34.65 13.28 27.89
C PRO A 873 -34.03 14.67 27.66
N ASP A 874 -33.41 14.91 26.50
CA ASP A 874 -32.53 16.05 26.25
C ASP A 874 -33.02 16.97 25.11
N HIS A 875 -33.90 16.50 24.22
CA HIS A 875 -34.46 17.23 23.08
C HIS A 875 -35.96 16.97 22.83
N ILE A 876 -36.62 17.93 22.18
CA ILE A 876 -37.82 17.70 21.37
C ILE A 876 -37.40 17.80 19.90
N PHE A 877 -37.38 16.68 19.19
CA PHE A 877 -37.22 16.65 17.73
C PHE A 877 -38.60 16.72 17.08
N TYR A 878 -38.81 17.54 16.05
CA TYR A 878 -40.10 17.58 15.34
C TYR A 878 -39.93 17.72 13.83
N ASN A 879 -40.92 17.22 13.08
CA ASN A 879 -40.97 17.33 11.62
C ASN A 879 -42.36 17.71 11.11
N THR A 880 -42.36 18.63 10.14
CA THR A 880 -43.51 19.13 9.39
C THR A 880 -43.14 19.22 7.92
N LEU A 881 -44.14 19.27 7.03
CA LEU A 881 -43.97 19.45 5.57
C LEU A 881 -43.05 20.62 5.12
N PHE A 882 -42.71 21.56 6.02
CA PHE A 882 -41.89 22.74 5.71
C PHE A 882 -40.74 22.99 6.70
N SER A 883 -40.60 22.19 7.76
CA SER A 883 -39.52 22.38 8.75
C SER A 883 -39.30 21.14 9.63
N SER A 884 -38.03 20.84 9.89
CA SER A 884 -37.56 19.91 10.91
C SER A 884 -36.51 20.62 11.77
N GLU A 885 -36.57 20.47 13.10
CA GLU A 885 -35.64 21.14 14.02
C GLU A 885 -35.57 20.39 15.36
N ALA A 886 -34.37 20.32 15.96
CA ALA A 886 -34.19 19.88 17.34
C ALA A 886 -34.36 21.06 18.32
N ILE A 887 -35.09 20.86 19.41
CA ILE A 887 -35.27 21.85 20.49
C ILE A 887 -34.66 21.27 21.77
N PRO A 888 -33.48 21.72 22.22
CA PRO A 888 -32.91 21.26 23.49
C PRO A 888 -33.84 21.55 24.66
N ILE A 889 -34.08 20.56 25.52
CA ILE A 889 -34.99 20.63 26.67
C ILE A 889 -34.61 21.78 27.61
N ARG A 890 -33.31 21.99 27.87
CA ARG A 890 -32.78 23.14 28.64
C ARG A 890 -33.12 24.51 28.04
N SER A 891 -33.52 24.61 26.77
CA SER A 891 -33.84 25.87 26.09
C SER A 891 -35.32 26.29 26.18
N ILE A 892 -36.20 25.40 26.67
CA ILE A 892 -37.64 25.58 26.73
C ILE A 892 -38.02 26.40 27.98
N THR A 893 -38.81 27.47 27.79
CA THR A 893 -39.31 28.33 28.87
C THR A 893 -40.82 28.22 29.10
N GLY A 894 -41.48 27.31 28.37
CA GLY A 894 -42.88 26.94 28.58
C GLY A 894 -43.52 26.32 27.33
N MET A 895 -44.70 25.72 27.49
CA MET A 895 -45.47 25.08 26.43
C MET A 895 -46.95 25.45 26.54
N GLU A 896 -47.64 25.68 25.42
CA GLU A 896 -49.05 26.05 25.44
C GLU A 896 -49.87 25.40 24.32
N GLY A 897 -51.06 24.92 24.68
CA GLY A 897 -52.02 24.31 23.78
C GLY A 897 -53.02 25.33 23.25
N ASN A 898 -52.95 25.65 21.96
CA ASN A 898 -53.89 26.58 21.32
C ASN A 898 -55.01 25.81 20.61
N THR A 899 -56.24 26.23 20.87
CA THR A 899 -57.48 25.60 20.38
C THR A 899 -58.20 26.45 19.32
N GLY A 900 -57.67 27.62 18.97
CA GLY A 900 -58.27 28.55 18.00
C GLY A 900 -58.21 28.06 16.55
N LEU A 901 -59.25 28.36 15.77
CA LEU A 901 -59.52 27.76 14.45
C LEU A 901 -58.33 27.77 13.47
N LEU A 902 -57.61 28.90 13.38
CA LEU A 902 -56.46 29.08 12.48
C LEU A 902 -55.10 28.73 13.12
N ASN A 903 -55.04 28.63 14.45
CA ASN A 903 -53.81 28.46 15.22
C ASN A 903 -53.83 27.20 16.11
N LYS A 904 -54.62 26.18 15.74
CA LYS A 904 -54.67 24.90 16.46
C LYS A 904 -53.29 24.24 16.50
N GLY A 905 -52.79 23.91 17.69
CA GLY A 905 -51.55 23.14 17.88
C GLY A 905 -50.88 23.36 19.24
N ILE A 906 -49.75 22.70 19.45
CA ILE A 906 -48.87 22.89 20.61
C ILE A 906 -47.81 23.94 20.22
N TYR A 907 -47.49 24.87 21.12
CA TYR A 907 -46.44 25.84 20.92
C TYR A 907 -45.40 25.76 22.04
N VAL A 908 -44.13 25.60 21.67
CA VAL A 908 -42.97 25.61 22.57
C VAL A 908 -42.38 27.02 22.59
N LYS A 909 -42.29 27.61 23.77
CA LYS A 909 -41.59 28.88 24.03
C LYS A 909 -40.13 28.56 24.35
N ARG A 910 -39.19 29.28 23.73
CA ARG A 910 -37.75 29.13 23.99
C ARG A 910 -37.18 30.37 24.68
N GLY A 911 -36.06 30.23 25.38
CA GLY A 911 -35.39 31.32 26.10
C GLY A 911 -34.95 32.50 25.24
N ASN A 912 -34.81 32.33 23.93
CA ASN A 912 -34.53 33.40 22.96
C ASN A 912 -35.80 34.11 22.44
N GLY A 913 -36.97 33.86 23.02
CA GLY A 913 -38.26 34.42 22.59
C GLY A 913 -38.89 33.73 21.38
N LYS A 914 -38.22 32.77 20.72
CA LYS A 914 -38.79 32.01 19.60
C LYS A 914 -39.94 31.13 20.10
N LYS A 915 -41.16 31.39 19.61
CA LYS A 915 -42.35 30.56 19.81
C LYS A 915 -42.52 29.62 18.61
N THR A 916 -42.23 28.33 18.82
CA THR A 916 -42.23 27.30 17.76
C THR A 916 -43.52 26.50 17.82
N LYS A 917 -44.22 26.33 16.69
CA LYS A 917 -45.36 25.41 16.61
C LYS A 917 -44.85 23.99 16.41
N VAL A 918 -45.20 23.08 17.31
CA VAL A 918 -44.89 21.65 17.21
C VAL A 918 -46.16 20.92 16.73
N PRO A 919 -46.06 20.04 15.72
CA PRO A 919 -47.22 19.37 15.14
C PRO A 919 -47.76 18.27 16.09
N GLY A 920 -49.01 18.41 16.51
CA GLY A 920 -49.73 17.40 17.29
C GLY A 920 -51.04 17.03 16.60
N GLY A 921 -51.23 15.75 16.30
CA GLY A 921 -52.43 15.26 15.61
C GLY A 921 -53.72 15.23 16.44
N LEU A 922 -53.63 15.60 17.72
CA LEU A 922 -54.68 15.41 18.75
C LEU A 922 -55.95 16.27 18.57
N PRO A 923 -57.07 15.90 19.20
CA PRO A 923 -58.31 16.68 19.19
C PRO A 923 -58.13 18.06 19.84
N ALA A 924 -58.83 19.09 19.33
CA ALA A 924 -58.70 20.45 19.85
C ALA A 924 -59.08 20.60 21.34
N LYS A 925 -59.97 19.74 21.85
CA LYS A 925 -60.37 19.68 23.27
C LYS A 925 -59.24 19.24 24.22
N GLU A 926 -58.20 18.55 23.71
CA GLU A 926 -57.17 17.89 24.52
C GLU A 926 -55.83 18.64 24.51
N LEU A 927 -55.63 19.56 23.55
CA LEU A 927 -54.35 20.26 23.36
C LEU A 927 -53.88 21.06 24.58
N LYS A 928 -54.80 21.63 25.37
CA LYS A 928 -54.46 22.36 26.61
C LYS A 928 -53.92 21.42 27.67
N ALA A 929 -54.71 20.42 28.07
CA ALA A 929 -54.33 19.42 29.07
C ALA A 929 -53.04 18.67 28.67
N PHE A 930 -52.85 18.38 27.38
CA PHE A 930 -51.60 17.77 26.90
C PHE A 930 -50.41 18.71 27.02
N ALA A 931 -50.54 19.98 26.61
CA ALA A 931 -49.47 20.95 26.73
C ALA A 931 -49.10 21.24 28.20
N GLU A 932 -50.08 21.30 29.11
CA GLU A 932 -49.88 21.44 30.55
C GLU A 932 -49.11 20.25 31.15
N VAL A 933 -49.43 19.02 30.73
CA VAL A 933 -48.67 17.83 31.15
C VAL A 933 -47.25 17.82 30.56
N LEU A 934 -47.09 18.18 29.29
CA LEU A 934 -45.75 18.29 28.68
C LEU A 934 -44.92 19.40 29.32
N GLU A 935 -45.50 20.54 29.68
CA GLU A 935 -44.79 21.63 30.37
C GLU A 935 -44.29 21.18 31.75
N GLY A 936 -45.14 20.51 32.54
CA GLY A 936 -44.75 19.94 33.82
C GLY A 936 -43.72 18.80 33.70
N PHE A 937 -43.78 18.01 32.62
CA PHE A 937 -42.81 16.93 32.38
C PHE A 937 -41.47 17.46 31.87
N VAL A 938 -41.46 18.46 30.98
CA VAL A 938 -40.26 19.19 30.53
C VAL A 938 -39.59 19.88 31.71
N SER A 939 -40.36 20.54 32.58
CA SER A 939 -39.84 21.08 33.85
C SER A 939 -39.16 20.00 34.70
N TYR A 940 -39.76 18.81 34.84
CA TYR A 940 -39.14 17.69 35.55
C TYR A 940 -37.87 17.12 34.87
N LEU A 941 -37.75 17.20 33.54
CA LEU A 941 -36.49 16.89 32.85
C LEU A 941 -35.42 17.96 33.15
N GLN A 942 -35.80 19.24 33.15
CA GLN A 942 -34.93 20.38 33.49
C GLN A 942 -34.47 20.36 34.97
N GLU A 943 -35.33 19.95 35.91
CA GLU A 943 -35.04 19.80 37.35
C GLU A 943 -33.98 18.73 37.68
N LYS A 944 -33.49 17.97 36.69
CA LYS A 944 -32.43 16.95 36.84
C LYS A 944 -31.22 17.28 35.95
N PRO A 945 -30.50 18.39 36.20
CA PRO A 945 -29.94 19.18 35.11
C PRO A 945 -28.71 18.54 34.44
N GLU A 946 -27.68 18.17 35.21
CA GLU A 946 -26.36 17.82 34.62
C GLU A 946 -26.06 16.32 34.44
N SER A 947 -26.77 15.40 35.10
CA SER A 947 -26.51 13.94 34.96
C SER A 947 -27.03 13.31 33.66
N ARG A 948 -27.58 14.11 32.74
CA ARG A 948 -28.40 13.65 31.61
C ARG A 948 -27.87 14.08 30.26
N SER A 949 -27.69 15.39 30.06
CA SER A 949 -27.25 15.98 28.80
C SER A 949 -25.83 15.56 28.44
N ILE A 950 -25.69 14.66 27.46
CA ILE A 950 -24.39 14.19 26.95
C ILE A 950 -23.80 15.21 25.96
N ALA A 951 -23.74 16.47 26.38
CA ALA A 951 -22.79 17.43 25.81
C ALA A 951 -21.38 17.02 26.28
N TYR A 952 -20.84 16.00 25.60
CA TYR A 952 -19.55 15.31 25.79
C TYR A 952 -18.61 15.97 26.83
N LEU A 953 -18.50 15.34 28.01
CA LEU A 953 -17.64 15.73 29.15
C LEU A 953 -18.06 16.99 29.96
N SER A 954 -19.30 17.07 30.44
CA SER A 954 -19.67 17.97 31.55
C SER A 954 -19.01 17.53 32.88
N LYS A 955 -17.92 18.20 33.27
CA LYS A 955 -17.03 17.82 34.40
C LYS A 955 -17.57 18.20 35.79
N GLU A 956 -18.78 17.80 36.14
CA GLU A 956 -19.35 18.10 37.46
C GLU A 956 -19.75 16.83 38.25
N ASN A 957 -19.39 16.82 39.54
CA ASN A 957 -19.75 15.78 40.50
C ASN A 957 -20.82 16.34 41.43
N HIS A 958 -22.06 15.87 41.30
CA HIS A 958 -23.19 16.40 42.06
C HIS A 958 -23.38 15.64 43.37
N GLU A 959 -23.33 16.35 44.50
CA GLU A 959 -23.53 15.78 45.85
C GLU A 959 -24.97 15.29 46.11
N VAL A 960 -25.92 15.69 45.26
CA VAL A 960 -27.37 15.53 45.47
C VAL A 960 -27.96 14.61 44.41
N LYS A 961 -28.53 13.49 44.86
CA LYS A 961 -29.32 12.55 44.06
C LYS A 961 -30.82 12.85 44.18
N CYS A 962 -31.64 12.37 43.24
CA CYS A 962 -33.10 12.55 43.25
C CYS A 962 -33.86 11.25 42.91
N CYS A 963 -34.67 10.73 43.84
CA CYS A 963 -35.38 9.44 43.67
C CYS A 963 -36.25 9.42 42.41
N TYR A 964 -35.93 8.52 41.47
CA TYR A 964 -36.70 8.34 40.23
C TYR A 964 -38.18 8.01 40.49
N ARG A 965 -38.48 7.31 41.59
CA ARG A 965 -39.86 6.92 41.99
C ARG A 965 -40.67 8.02 42.70
N CYS A 966 -40.07 9.10 43.22
CA CYS A 966 -40.82 10.08 44.04
C CYS A 966 -40.33 11.54 44.02
N GLY A 967 -39.30 11.88 43.26
CA GLY A 967 -38.75 13.24 43.18
C GLY A 967 -37.98 13.73 44.41
N PHE A 968 -37.83 12.93 45.47
CA PHE A 968 -37.13 13.36 46.69
C PHE A 968 -35.63 13.48 46.46
N THR A 969 -35.08 14.67 46.73
CA THR A 969 -33.65 14.97 46.72
C THR A 969 -32.97 14.55 48.02
N TYR A 970 -31.80 13.91 47.92
CA TYR A 970 -31.04 13.43 49.07
C TYR A 970 -29.54 13.33 48.75
N ARG A 971 -28.69 13.37 49.78
CA ARG A 971 -27.23 13.31 49.67
C ARG A 971 -26.72 11.94 50.13
N GLY A 972 -25.93 11.27 49.28
CA GLY A 972 -25.34 9.96 49.56
C GLY A 972 -26.30 8.76 49.47
N GLY A 973 -25.74 7.57 49.21
CA GLY A 973 -26.48 6.31 49.14
C GLY A 973 -27.25 6.06 47.82
N ASN A 974 -27.50 4.79 47.50
CA ASN A 974 -28.24 4.38 46.30
C ASN A 974 -29.71 4.04 46.58
N VAL A 975 -30.08 3.90 47.86
CA VAL A 975 -31.46 3.71 48.32
C VAL A 975 -31.98 5.07 48.81
N CYS A 976 -33.12 5.52 48.29
CA CYS A 976 -33.70 6.78 48.76
C CYS A 976 -34.46 6.61 50.09
N PRO A 977 -34.22 7.50 51.08
CA PRO A 977 -34.84 7.42 52.40
C PRO A 977 -36.37 7.65 52.40
N LYS A 978 -36.95 8.30 51.37
CA LYS A 978 -38.41 8.54 51.27
C LYS A 978 -39.17 7.41 50.54
N CYS A 979 -38.59 6.85 49.48
CA CYS A 979 -39.32 5.97 48.54
C CYS A 979 -38.87 4.49 48.56
N GLY A 980 -37.81 4.16 49.32
CA GLY A 980 -37.19 2.84 49.35
C GLY A 980 -36.56 2.39 48.03
N ASN A 981 -36.62 3.21 46.97
CA ASN A 981 -36.15 2.84 45.64
C ASN A 981 -34.63 2.69 45.63
N GLN A 982 -34.16 1.52 45.17
CA GLN A 982 -32.74 1.20 45.02
C GLN A 982 -32.20 1.56 43.62
N ALA A 983 -33.07 1.82 42.64
CA ALA A 983 -32.70 2.14 41.26
C ALA A 983 -32.18 3.58 41.06
N ASN A 984 -31.61 4.20 42.11
CA ASN A 984 -31.04 5.55 42.06
C ASN A 984 -29.50 5.46 42.04
N HIS A 985 -28.95 5.00 40.92
CA HIS A 985 -27.51 4.89 40.69
C HIS A 985 -26.81 6.25 40.59
#